data_AF-A0A970RYK2-F1
#
_entry.id   AF-A0A970RYK2-F1
#
_cell.length_a   1.000
_cell.length_b   1.000
_cell.length_c   1.000
_cell.angle_alpha   90.00
_cell.angle_beta   90.00
_cell.angle_gamma   90.00
#
_symmetry.space_group_name_H-M   'P 1'
#
loop_
_entity.id
_entity.type
_entity.pdbx_description
1 polymer ?
#
loop_
_entity_poly.entity_id
_entity_poly.type
_entity_poly.pdbx_seq_one_letter_code
_entity_poly.pdbx_strand_id
1 'polypeptide(L)'
;MDSFNWTETLSKRVIGETFKRYKKLLTVLLVILFFVLFITTASASLKYPVRVYYFDYENNRYEYDTYYIKLGRTLNYKAREREGFVFDGLYYDNRFNEEFNEMTPILTDTHLFAKYIGKEYTVTLDHNGGVGPQDTIKVLYKKPLPELPPPERQGYLFAGYFDSQGNRIYSDLMKGDSVWNIARDSTIYARWAEPQTIPLDKQGGEGGDDFVIGGLGVTLPEIEYPAKAGVKFNGYYSEPDGKGTRYYAYGERGVWDQSQPKTLYAYWAKTIIFDKQGGTGGTDSVDAVRYKDLPAAEAPQKDGYTFDGYYSKPNGKGKQYYSKDMAPLTQWDIDDTFSVTLFANWLRNYTVTLQTEIGESINITVNKDRDMPAIPNNLSRPGYLFGGYYSLRDGKGVPYYDATYKGIKKWNLDDGGTLYAYWVAINSIYTRSQGYIIMGEYPQTIATPEAVSAMRHLIGDYYISDYDGARYFKVYSNPYESVYKFSNNEPIVRGREYYFKVEPIRWKILKEEGGRIYVISEKILDVKQFNTNANNNWEKSTLREWLNNTFYYNAFTANERIAIAETQLENRYVLLDLTYQTRDCIFLPSYEDMINPGHGFEANDGPSQARAAETTDFARAKGAWTGLRYAGKGYYWLRTGIFNNSSARVVFADGNVYNGYHANNQDTGIRPAMYIKAS
;
A
#
# COMPACT_ATOMS: atom_id res chain seq x y z
N MET A 1 -13.86 58.02 65.82
CA MET A 1 -13.91 56.84 66.70
C MET A 1 -13.28 55.69 65.93
N ASP A 2 -12.00 55.74 65.65
CA ASP A 2 -10.84 55.68 66.56
C ASP A 2 -10.52 54.26 67.05
N SER A 3 -9.25 53.94 66.83
CA SER A 3 -8.45 52.84 67.37
C SER A 3 -8.81 51.43 66.88
N PHE A 4 -8.11 50.97 65.84
CA PHE A 4 -7.84 49.55 65.66
C PHE A 4 -6.33 49.29 65.79
N ASN A 5 -6.04 48.34 66.67
CA ASN A 5 -4.78 48.04 67.34
C ASN A 5 -3.56 47.87 66.43
N TRP A 6 -2.47 48.53 66.85
CA TRP A 6 -1.11 48.19 66.49
C TRP A 6 -0.62 46.94 67.21
N THR A 7 0.43 46.35 66.63
CA THR A 7 1.39 45.38 67.21
C THR A 7 1.10 43.89 67.04
N GLU A 8 1.06 43.39 65.80
CA GLU A 8 1.60 42.04 65.53
C GLU A 8 1.98 41.78 64.06
N THR A 9 2.72 42.65 63.38
CA THR A 9 3.11 42.34 61.98
C THR A 9 4.32 43.07 61.46
N LEU A 10 5.49 42.97 62.12
CA LEU A 10 6.74 43.47 61.51
C LEU A 10 8.03 42.67 61.80
N SER A 11 8.01 41.57 62.56
CA SER A 11 9.23 40.76 62.79
C SER A 11 9.25 39.37 62.16
N LYS A 12 8.13 38.82 61.67
CA LYS A 12 8.11 37.45 61.10
C LYS A 12 8.27 37.36 59.58
N ARG A 13 8.04 38.45 58.83
CA ARG A 13 8.21 38.45 57.35
C ARG A 13 9.63 38.77 56.88
N VAL A 14 10.37 39.61 57.62
CA VAL A 14 11.76 39.96 57.27
C VAL A 14 12.75 38.88 57.70
N ILE A 15 12.48 38.15 58.79
CA ILE A 15 13.35 37.09 59.33
C ILE A 15 13.16 35.75 58.58
N GLY A 16 11.95 35.44 58.10
CA GLY A 16 11.67 34.21 57.34
C GLY A 16 12.30 34.16 55.94
N GLU A 17 12.39 35.29 55.25
CA GLU A 17 13.04 35.37 53.93
C GLU A 17 14.57 35.46 54.05
N THR A 18 15.11 36.13 55.08
CA THR A 18 16.55 36.10 55.36
C THR A 18 17.02 34.70 55.76
N PHE A 19 16.27 33.96 56.59
CA PHE A 19 16.66 32.60 56.98
C PHE A 19 16.63 31.59 55.83
N LYS A 20 15.70 31.72 54.86
CA LYS A 20 15.71 30.90 53.63
C LYS A 20 16.90 31.23 52.73
N ARG A 21 17.29 32.51 52.63
CA ARG A 21 18.50 32.95 51.91
C ARG A 21 19.78 32.41 52.57
N TYR A 22 19.88 32.47 53.90
CA TYR A 22 21.02 31.93 54.65
C TYR A 22 21.08 30.41 54.60
N LYS A 23 19.95 29.68 54.60
CA LYS A 23 19.95 28.22 54.45
C LYS A 23 20.43 27.80 53.06
N LYS A 24 20.00 28.50 51.99
CA LYS A 24 20.53 28.27 50.62
C LYS A 24 22.02 28.60 50.50
N LEU A 25 22.46 29.73 51.08
CA LEU A 25 23.87 30.11 51.12
C LEU A 25 24.73 29.13 51.94
N LEU A 26 24.24 28.63 53.08
CA LEU A 26 24.93 27.67 53.94
C LEU A 26 25.02 26.28 53.29
N THR A 27 23.99 25.84 52.55
CA THR A 27 24.05 24.58 51.79
C THR A 27 25.01 24.70 50.60
N VAL A 28 25.04 25.84 49.91
CA VAL A 28 26.01 26.11 48.84
C VAL A 28 27.44 26.20 49.40
N LEU A 29 27.64 26.87 50.54
CA LEU A 29 28.93 26.94 51.23
C LEU A 29 29.38 25.57 51.76
N LEU A 30 28.47 24.73 52.28
CA LEU A 30 28.79 23.36 52.71
C LEU A 30 29.11 22.44 51.53
N VAL A 31 28.44 22.58 50.38
CA VAL A 31 28.80 21.84 49.15
C VAL A 31 30.15 22.30 48.61
N ILE A 32 30.44 23.61 48.66
CA ILE A 32 31.75 24.16 48.30
C ILE A 32 32.83 23.67 49.30
N LEU A 33 32.57 23.67 50.61
CA LEU A 33 33.54 23.21 51.63
C LEU A 33 33.78 21.69 51.56
N PHE A 34 32.76 20.89 51.22
CA PHE A 34 32.90 19.45 51.04
C PHE A 34 33.63 19.10 49.74
N PHE A 35 33.57 19.95 48.71
CA PHE A 35 34.35 19.82 47.47
C PHE A 35 35.80 20.34 47.58
N VAL A 36 36.08 21.24 48.52
CA VAL A 36 37.45 21.73 48.77
C VAL A 36 38.32 20.70 49.52
N LEU A 37 37.73 19.67 50.14
CA LEU A 37 38.46 18.64 50.92
C LEU A 37 38.73 17.31 50.18
N PHE A 38 38.41 17.19 48.89
CA PHE A 38 38.69 15.99 48.06
C PHE A 38 39.39 16.33 46.73
N ILE A 39 40.27 17.33 46.73
CA ILE A 39 41.17 17.59 45.60
C ILE A 39 42.62 17.64 46.11
N THR A 40 43.17 16.46 46.37
CA THR A 40 44.59 16.23 46.10
C THR A 40 44.65 15.22 44.96
N THR A 41 45.13 15.71 43.80
CA THR A 41 45.56 14.97 42.61
C THR A 41 44.49 14.19 41.81
N ALA A 42 43.60 14.92 41.10
CA ALA A 42 43.10 14.58 39.73
C ALA A 42 41.98 15.54 39.23
N SER A 43 42.12 16.87 39.33
CA SER A 43 41.06 17.81 38.89
C SER A 43 41.48 18.78 37.79
N ALA A 44 42.41 18.39 36.91
CA ALA A 44 42.83 19.25 35.80
C ALA A 44 41.95 19.13 34.53
N SER A 45 40.95 18.25 34.49
CA SER A 45 40.29 17.90 33.21
C SER A 45 38.77 17.69 33.19
N LEU A 46 38.04 17.72 34.31
CA LEU A 46 36.59 17.43 34.28
C LEU A 46 35.81 18.55 33.56
N LYS A 47 35.14 18.20 32.46
CA LYS A 47 34.29 19.09 31.66
C LYS A 47 32.87 18.55 31.64
N TYR A 48 31.89 19.43 31.78
CA TYR A 48 30.47 19.11 31.64
C TYR A 48 29.92 19.64 30.30
N PRO A 49 29.11 18.84 29.58
CA PRO A 49 28.41 19.30 28.39
C PRO A 49 27.27 20.26 28.75
N VAL A 50 27.27 21.42 28.11
CA VAL A 50 26.12 22.33 28.04
C VAL A 50 25.54 22.23 26.64
N ARG A 51 24.30 21.76 26.52
CA ARG A 51 23.57 21.71 25.25
C ARG A 51 22.71 22.95 25.14
N VAL A 52 22.99 23.80 24.14
CA VAL A 52 22.20 25.00 23.86
C VAL A 52 21.32 24.71 22.65
N TYR A 53 20.03 24.54 22.90
CA TYR A 53 19.01 24.28 21.92
C TYR A 53 18.52 25.59 21.29
N TYR A 54 18.30 25.58 19.98
CA TYR A 54 17.74 26.68 19.22
C TYR A 54 16.72 26.16 18.21
N PHE A 55 15.67 26.93 17.93
CA PHE A 55 14.65 26.51 16.96
C PHE A 55 15.12 26.76 15.53
N ASP A 56 15.01 25.74 14.69
CA ASP A 56 15.14 25.79 13.23
C ASP A 56 13.74 25.90 12.62
N TYR A 57 13.46 27.05 12.02
CA TYR A 57 12.16 27.39 11.44
C TYR A 57 11.93 26.76 10.07
N GLU A 58 12.97 26.34 9.35
CA GLU A 58 12.83 25.69 8.04
C GLU A 58 12.38 24.24 8.21
N ASN A 59 12.98 23.54 9.17
CA ASN A 59 12.68 22.15 9.47
C ASN A 59 11.69 21.97 10.64
N ASN A 60 11.18 23.07 11.19
CA ASN A 60 10.21 23.10 12.30
C ASN A 60 10.62 22.22 13.50
N ARG A 61 11.89 22.29 13.92
CA ARG A 61 12.47 21.45 14.98
C ARG A 61 13.52 22.19 15.81
N TYR A 62 13.85 21.69 17.00
CA TYR A 62 15.00 22.18 17.76
C TYR A 62 16.29 21.46 17.35
N GLU A 63 17.33 22.23 17.12
CA GLU A 63 18.71 21.77 17.00
C GLU A 63 19.53 22.25 18.19
N TYR A 64 20.74 21.72 18.39
CA TYR A 64 21.58 22.15 19.51
C TYR A 64 23.07 22.10 19.21
N ASP A 65 23.80 23.04 19.80
CA ASP A 65 25.25 23.01 19.93
C ASP A 65 25.64 22.45 21.30
N THR A 66 26.75 21.71 21.37
CA THR A 66 27.31 21.21 22.64
C THR A 66 28.61 21.93 22.99
N TYR A 67 28.66 22.52 24.17
CA TYR A 67 29.84 23.20 24.73
C TYR A 67 30.38 22.41 25.92
N TYR A 68 31.66 22.03 25.91
CA TYR A 68 32.29 21.33 27.02
C TYR A 68 33.01 22.30 27.96
N ILE A 69 32.38 22.61 29.09
CA ILE A 69 32.83 23.64 30.05
C ILE A 69 33.54 22.99 31.23
N LYS A 70 34.74 23.48 31.61
CA LYS A 70 35.47 22.99 32.78
C LYS A 70 34.64 23.23 34.05
N LEU A 71 34.63 22.27 34.97
CA LEU A 71 33.91 22.35 36.25
C LEU A 71 34.15 23.70 36.95
N GLY A 72 33.05 24.37 37.31
CA GLY A 72 33.07 25.66 38.03
C GLY A 72 33.37 26.89 37.16
N ARG A 73 33.50 26.74 35.83
CA ARG A 73 33.59 27.86 34.89
C ARG A 73 32.20 28.22 34.33
N THR A 74 32.07 29.44 33.85
CA THR A 74 30.85 29.97 33.23
C THR A 74 30.79 29.64 31.73
N LEU A 75 29.59 29.66 31.16
CA LEU A 75 29.38 29.57 29.72
C LEU A 75 29.69 30.93 29.08
N ASN A 76 30.53 30.96 28.05
CA ASN A 76 30.72 32.12 27.19
C ASN A 76 30.01 31.85 25.86
N TYR A 77 28.71 32.14 25.81
CA TYR A 77 27.90 31.87 24.63
C TYR A 77 28.00 33.03 23.64
N LYS A 78 28.28 32.71 22.37
CA LYS A 78 28.18 33.66 21.27
C LYS A 78 26.89 33.38 20.53
N ALA A 79 25.90 34.25 20.72
CA ALA A 79 24.63 34.15 20.02
C ALA A 79 24.84 34.16 18.50
N ARG A 80 24.09 33.31 17.81
CA ARG A 80 24.12 33.26 16.35
C ARG A 80 23.37 34.48 15.82
N GLU A 81 23.95 35.16 14.84
CA GLU A 81 23.20 36.16 14.09
C GLU A 81 22.11 35.45 13.28
N ARG A 82 20.89 35.97 13.39
CA ARG A 82 19.72 35.47 12.66
C ARG A 82 19.03 36.63 11.98
N GLU A 83 18.93 36.55 10.66
CA GLU A 83 18.21 37.56 9.89
C GLU A 83 16.77 37.67 10.40
N GLY A 84 16.28 38.90 10.58
CA GLY A 84 14.93 39.14 11.10
C GLY A 84 14.74 38.89 12.61
N PHE A 85 15.75 38.47 13.37
CA PHE A 85 15.62 38.20 14.81
C PHE A 85 16.67 38.90 15.66
N VAL A 86 16.31 39.20 16.91
CA VAL A 86 17.19 39.65 18.00
C VAL A 86 17.32 38.53 19.00
N PHE A 87 18.54 38.24 19.45
CA PHE A 87 18.75 37.31 20.55
C PHE A 87 18.28 37.94 21.86
N ASP A 88 17.39 37.26 22.57
CA ASP A 88 16.79 37.73 23.82
C ASP A 88 17.52 37.17 25.05
N GLY A 89 17.89 35.89 25.03
CA GLY A 89 18.60 35.26 26.14
C GLY A 89 18.62 33.73 26.08
N LEU A 90 19.29 33.12 27.05
CA LEU A 90 19.29 31.67 27.30
C LEU A 90 18.32 31.34 28.44
N TYR A 91 17.60 30.23 28.34
CA TYR A 91 16.60 29.81 29.33
C TYR A 91 16.74 28.34 29.68
N TYR A 92 16.33 27.91 30.86
CA TYR A 92 16.43 26.50 31.28
C TYR A 92 15.39 25.59 30.61
N ASP A 93 14.34 26.16 30.03
CA ASP A 93 13.24 25.42 29.42
C ASP A 93 12.77 26.06 28.11
N ASN A 94 12.17 25.24 27.24
CA ASN A 94 11.70 25.67 25.91
C ASN A 94 10.44 26.55 25.94
N ARG A 95 9.83 26.78 27.11
CA ARG A 95 8.76 27.77 27.31
C ARG A 95 9.30 29.11 27.82
N PHE A 96 10.62 29.21 28.01
CA PHE A 96 11.33 30.44 28.38
C PHE A 96 10.86 31.06 29.70
N ASN A 97 10.59 30.24 30.72
CA ASN A 97 10.08 30.73 32.00
C ASN A 97 11.18 31.23 32.94
N GLU A 98 12.35 30.60 32.89
CA GLU A 98 13.49 30.94 33.75
C GLU A 98 14.74 31.21 32.91
N GLU A 99 15.20 32.47 32.94
CA GLU A 99 16.40 32.91 32.24
C GLU A 99 17.67 32.38 32.93
N PHE A 100 18.61 31.89 32.13
CA PHE A 100 19.93 31.45 32.57
C PHE A 100 20.85 32.67 32.70
N ASN A 101 21.29 32.94 33.92
CA ASN A 101 22.33 33.92 34.16
C ASN A 101 23.69 33.36 33.70
N GLU A 102 24.29 33.96 32.67
CA GLU A 102 25.58 33.51 32.09
C GLU A 102 26.75 33.52 33.08
N MET A 103 26.63 34.24 34.20
CA MET A 103 27.62 34.20 35.29
C MET A 103 27.49 32.96 36.19
N THR A 104 26.51 32.09 35.97
CA THR A 104 26.31 30.86 36.75
C THR A 104 27.39 29.82 36.42
N PRO A 105 28.17 29.33 37.41
CA PRO A 105 29.15 28.28 37.19
C PRO A 105 28.49 26.95 36.76
N ILE A 106 29.05 26.29 35.75
CA ILE A 106 28.58 24.97 35.30
C ILE A 106 29.17 23.89 36.20
N LEU A 107 28.28 23.18 36.91
CA LEU A 107 28.63 22.12 37.86
C LEU A 107 28.21 20.72 37.38
N THR A 108 27.29 20.65 36.42
CA THR A 108 26.70 19.42 35.88
C THR A 108 26.33 19.59 34.40
N ASP A 109 25.97 18.50 33.74
CA ASP A 109 25.27 18.51 32.45
C ASP A 109 24.08 19.49 32.52
N THR A 110 24.01 20.42 31.56
CA THR A 110 23.02 21.51 31.56
C THR A 110 22.38 21.65 30.18
N HIS A 111 21.07 21.81 30.13
CA HIS A 111 20.30 22.05 28.91
C HIS A 111 19.76 23.47 28.95
N LEU A 112 20.04 24.25 27.91
CA LEU A 112 19.60 25.64 27.77
C LEU A 112 18.90 25.84 26.43
N PHE A 113 17.99 26.81 26.35
CA PHE A 113 17.22 27.14 25.16
C PHE A 113 17.43 28.61 24.81
N ALA A 114 17.95 28.86 23.61
CA ALA A 114 18.16 30.20 23.08
C ALA A 114 16.84 30.80 22.56
N LYS A 115 16.42 31.92 23.12
CA LYS A 115 15.24 32.67 22.67
C LYS A 115 15.64 33.75 21.69
N TYR A 116 14.91 33.82 20.59
CA TYR A 116 15.04 34.84 19.57
C TYR A 116 13.69 35.54 19.37
N ILE A 117 13.68 36.87 19.44
CA ILE A 117 12.48 37.71 19.24
C ILE A 117 12.55 38.33 17.85
N GLY A 118 11.43 38.33 17.12
CA GLY A 118 11.37 38.94 15.79
C GLY A 118 11.68 40.44 15.85
N LYS A 119 12.52 40.93 14.94
CA LYS A 119 12.80 42.36 14.77
C LYS A 119 11.53 43.09 14.35
N GLU A 120 11.39 44.32 14.82
CA GLU A 120 10.35 45.23 14.35
C GLU A 120 10.80 45.91 13.05
N TYR A 121 9.89 45.97 12.08
CA TYR A 121 10.08 46.66 10.81
C TYR A 121 8.96 47.64 10.56
N THR A 122 9.28 48.71 9.82
CA THR A 122 8.31 49.70 9.34
C THR A 122 7.79 49.29 7.98
N VAL A 123 6.47 49.23 7.83
CA VAL A 123 5.83 48.99 6.53
C VAL A 123 5.08 50.24 6.11
N THR A 124 5.43 50.78 4.95
CA THR A 124 4.72 51.88 4.32
C THR A 124 3.55 51.34 3.50
N LEU A 125 2.37 51.91 3.71
CA LEU A 125 1.14 51.58 3.01
C LEU A 125 0.93 52.59 1.88
N ASP A 126 1.38 52.26 0.66
CA ASP A 126 1.10 53.09 -0.50
C ASP A 126 -0.35 52.87 -0.96
N HIS A 127 -1.20 53.86 -0.70
CA HIS A 127 -2.63 53.81 -1.03
C HIS A 127 -2.93 53.87 -2.54
N ASN A 128 -1.92 54.07 -3.41
CA ASN A 128 -2.07 54.11 -4.87
C ASN A 128 -3.26 54.96 -5.35
N GLY A 129 -3.31 56.21 -4.89
CA GLY A 129 -4.36 57.19 -5.22
C GLY A 129 -5.65 57.05 -4.41
N GLY A 130 -5.71 56.16 -3.42
CA GLY A 130 -6.71 56.17 -2.35
C GLY A 130 -6.26 56.96 -1.12
N VAL A 131 -7.08 56.93 -0.07
CA VAL A 131 -6.85 57.55 1.24
C VAL A 131 -7.10 56.50 2.31
N GLY A 132 -6.16 56.32 3.24
CA GLY A 132 -6.33 55.39 4.36
C GLY A 132 -6.15 56.05 5.72
N PRO A 133 -6.43 55.32 6.80
CA PRO A 133 -6.35 55.83 8.17
C PRO A 133 -4.91 56.07 8.64
N GLN A 134 -3.92 55.45 8.01
CA GLN A 134 -2.50 55.59 8.34
C GLN A 134 -1.62 55.22 7.13
N ASP A 135 -0.47 55.88 7.00
CA ASP A 135 0.48 55.65 5.91
C ASP A 135 1.57 54.63 6.26
N THR A 136 1.74 54.29 7.55
CA THR A 136 2.75 53.33 8.01
C THR A 136 2.26 52.48 9.17
N ILE A 137 2.81 51.27 9.30
CA ILE A 137 2.60 50.35 10.42
C ILE A 137 3.90 49.75 10.92
N LYS A 138 3.88 49.27 12.16
CA LYS A 138 4.96 48.47 12.75
C LYS A 138 4.56 47.00 12.79
N VAL A 139 5.48 46.13 12.36
CA VAL A 139 5.26 44.69 12.28
C VAL A 139 6.45 43.95 12.85
N LEU A 140 6.21 42.82 13.51
CA LEU A 140 7.26 41.95 14.04
C LEU A 140 7.51 40.79 13.08
N TYR A 141 8.78 40.50 12.79
CA TYR A 141 9.15 39.37 11.95
C TYR A 141 8.59 38.04 12.49
N LYS A 142 7.98 37.26 11.60
CA LYS A 142 7.26 36.00 11.85
C LYS A 142 6.09 36.12 12.85
N LYS A 143 5.50 37.31 13.00
CA LYS A 143 4.26 37.52 13.75
C LYS A 143 3.10 37.90 12.82
N PRO A 144 1.84 37.64 13.24
CA PRO A 144 0.66 38.10 12.51
C PRO A 144 0.68 39.61 12.30
N LEU A 145 0.14 40.03 11.16
CA LEU A 145 -0.07 41.44 10.83
C LEU A 145 -1.16 42.06 11.72
N PRO A 146 -1.06 43.36 12.06
CA PRO A 146 -2.09 44.07 12.81
C PRO A 146 -3.39 44.18 12.00
N GLU A 147 -4.55 44.20 12.68
CA GLU A 147 -5.86 44.43 12.04
C GLU A 147 -6.10 45.93 11.87
N LEU A 148 -6.53 46.35 10.68
CA LEU A 148 -6.66 47.76 10.29
C LEU A 148 -7.97 47.98 9.52
N PRO A 149 -8.52 49.21 9.46
CA PRO A 149 -9.61 49.51 8.53
C PRO A 149 -9.10 49.59 7.09
N PRO A 150 -9.90 49.19 6.07
CA PRO A 150 -9.53 49.33 4.67
C PRO A 150 -9.42 50.80 4.25
N PRO A 151 -8.48 51.14 3.33
CA PRO A 151 -8.45 52.46 2.71
C PRO A 151 -9.63 52.63 1.74
N GLU A 152 -9.92 53.88 1.36
CA GLU A 152 -10.98 54.23 0.43
C GLU A 152 -10.44 54.94 -0.81
N ARG A 153 -11.06 54.69 -1.97
CA ARG A 153 -10.81 55.43 -3.21
C ARG A 153 -12.13 55.61 -3.94
N GLN A 154 -12.51 56.86 -4.18
CA GLN A 154 -13.79 57.19 -4.79
C GLN A 154 -13.95 56.47 -6.14
N GLY A 155 -15.04 55.70 -6.29
CA GLY A 155 -15.38 54.97 -7.51
C GLY A 155 -14.72 53.59 -7.66
N TYR A 156 -13.95 53.11 -6.68
CA TYR A 156 -13.26 51.82 -6.74
C TYR A 156 -13.51 50.95 -5.50
N LEU A 157 -13.36 49.63 -5.65
CA LEU A 157 -13.35 48.66 -4.57
C LEU A 157 -11.91 48.34 -4.17
N PHE A 158 -11.62 48.30 -2.87
CA PHE A 158 -10.31 47.90 -2.37
C PHE A 158 -10.11 46.39 -2.52
N ALA A 159 -9.03 45.95 -3.16
CA ALA A 159 -8.73 44.53 -3.40
C ALA A 159 -7.62 43.96 -2.49
N GLY A 160 -7.09 44.79 -1.59
CA GLY A 160 -5.99 44.43 -0.69
C GLY A 160 -4.67 45.17 -0.96
N TYR A 161 -3.68 44.90 -0.11
CA TYR A 161 -2.30 45.38 -0.29
C TYR A 161 -1.40 44.26 -0.78
N PHE A 162 -0.51 44.61 -1.70
CA PHE A 162 0.41 43.69 -2.36
C PHE A 162 1.85 44.18 -2.26
N ASP A 163 2.81 43.27 -2.21
CA ASP A 163 4.22 43.65 -2.38
C ASP A 163 4.55 44.01 -3.84
N SER A 164 5.79 44.42 -4.09
CA SER A 164 6.26 44.77 -5.43
C SER A 164 6.39 43.58 -6.39
N GLN A 165 6.34 42.34 -5.88
CA GLN A 165 6.30 41.12 -6.68
C GLN A 165 4.85 40.70 -7.01
N GLY A 166 3.86 41.35 -6.39
CA GLY A 166 2.44 41.08 -6.57
C GLY A 166 1.88 40.01 -5.65
N ASN A 167 2.58 39.63 -4.57
CA ASN A 167 2.04 38.76 -3.53
C ASN A 167 1.11 39.57 -2.63
N ARG A 168 -0.05 39.00 -2.26
CA ARG A 168 -1.01 39.65 -1.36
C ARG A 168 -0.51 39.58 0.08
N ILE A 169 -0.54 40.72 0.76
CA ILE A 169 -0.12 40.90 2.15
C ILE A 169 -1.35 41.10 3.04
N TYR A 170 -2.25 41.99 2.63
CA TYR A 170 -3.57 42.17 3.23
C TYR A 170 -4.66 41.86 2.21
N SER A 171 -5.74 41.23 2.67
CA SER A 171 -6.97 41.10 1.91
C SER A 171 -7.71 42.43 1.76
N ASP A 172 -8.78 42.43 0.99
CA ASP A 172 -9.77 43.50 0.87
C ASP A 172 -10.46 43.88 2.19
N LEU A 173 -10.45 42.96 3.17
CA LEU A 173 -10.95 43.21 4.52
C LEU A 173 -9.83 43.57 5.52
N MET A 174 -8.62 43.89 5.03
CA MET A 174 -7.45 44.21 5.86
C MET A 174 -7.09 43.13 6.88
N LYS A 175 -7.34 41.87 6.52
CA LYS A 175 -6.82 40.71 7.25
C LYS A 175 -5.52 40.27 6.60
N GLY A 176 -4.49 40.08 7.43
CA GLY A 176 -3.21 39.55 6.95
C GLY A 176 -3.35 38.09 6.53
N ASP A 177 -2.94 37.77 5.31
CA ASP A 177 -2.99 36.38 4.79
C ASP A 177 -1.93 35.48 5.45
N SER A 178 -0.87 36.08 6.00
CA SER A 178 0.25 35.38 6.61
C SER A 178 0.96 36.25 7.66
N VAL A 179 1.98 35.70 8.29
CA VAL A 179 2.89 36.45 9.16
C VAL A 179 3.82 37.33 8.34
N TRP A 180 4.33 38.41 8.94
CA TRP A 180 5.33 39.26 8.29
C TRP A 180 6.66 38.51 8.15
N ASN A 181 7.09 38.23 6.92
CA ASN A 181 8.28 37.41 6.62
C ASN A 181 9.39 38.18 5.89
N ILE A 182 9.35 39.51 5.89
CA ILE A 182 10.34 40.36 5.22
C ILE A 182 11.24 41.02 6.27
N ALA A 183 12.54 40.72 6.26
CA ALA A 183 13.49 41.16 7.28
C ALA A 183 14.06 42.58 7.04
N ARG A 184 13.22 43.50 6.54
CA ARG A 184 13.56 44.90 6.29
C ARG A 184 12.31 45.76 6.22
N ASP A 185 12.50 47.06 6.42
CA ASP A 185 11.46 48.05 6.12
C ASP A 185 11.07 47.94 4.64
N SER A 186 9.77 48.04 4.36
CA SER A 186 9.20 47.73 3.03
C SER A 186 7.99 48.59 2.72
N THR A 187 7.65 48.71 1.44
CA THR A 187 6.41 49.35 0.97
C THR A 187 5.50 48.30 0.36
N ILE A 188 4.21 48.36 0.70
CA ILE A 188 3.15 47.56 0.08
C ILE A 188 2.14 48.49 -0.58
N TYR A 189 1.53 48.02 -1.66
CA TYR A 189 0.79 48.82 -2.62
C TYR A 189 -0.67 48.38 -2.67
N ALA A 190 -1.59 49.31 -2.46
CA ALA A 190 -3.01 49.05 -2.59
C ALA A 190 -3.36 48.71 -4.04
N ARG A 191 -4.22 47.70 -4.23
CA ARG A 191 -4.87 47.43 -5.51
C ARG A 191 -6.35 47.76 -5.44
N TRP A 192 -6.86 48.27 -6.54
CA TRP A 192 -8.22 48.78 -6.68
C TRP A 192 -8.90 48.07 -7.85
N ALA A 193 -10.12 47.61 -7.65
CA ALA A 193 -10.95 47.02 -8.69
C ALA A 193 -12.08 47.97 -9.08
N GLU A 194 -12.39 48.02 -10.37
CA GLU A 194 -13.57 48.73 -10.85
C GLU A 194 -14.84 47.96 -10.43
N PRO A 195 -15.86 48.64 -9.89
CA PRO A 195 -17.09 48.00 -9.47
C PRO A 195 -17.87 47.43 -10.65
N GLN A 196 -18.36 46.21 -10.50
CA GLN A 196 -19.17 45.48 -11.47
C GLN A 196 -20.51 45.12 -10.85
N THR A 197 -21.61 45.41 -11.54
CA THR A 197 -22.94 44.91 -11.16
C THR A 197 -23.09 43.46 -11.60
N ILE A 198 -23.24 42.56 -10.64
CA ILE A 198 -23.36 41.12 -10.84
C ILE A 198 -24.83 40.74 -10.59
N PRO A 199 -25.62 40.44 -11.64
CA PRO A 199 -27.01 40.03 -11.46
C PRO A 199 -27.11 38.68 -10.75
N LEU A 200 -28.11 38.53 -9.88
CA LEU A 200 -28.41 37.31 -9.13
C LEU A 200 -29.73 36.71 -9.65
N ASP A 201 -29.65 35.74 -10.55
CA ASP A 201 -30.81 35.00 -11.02
C ASP A 201 -31.26 33.99 -9.96
N LYS A 202 -32.45 34.23 -9.38
CA LYS A 202 -33.01 33.45 -8.27
C LYS A 202 -33.55 32.08 -8.69
N GLN A 203 -33.60 31.77 -9.99
CA GLN A 203 -34.05 30.47 -10.52
C GLN A 203 -35.39 30.01 -9.93
N GLY A 204 -36.34 30.95 -9.86
CA GLY A 204 -37.69 30.76 -9.31
C GLY A 204 -37.78 30.75 -7.78
N GLY A 205 -36.77 31.26 -7.07
CA GLY A 205 -36.91 31.66 -5.66
C GLY A 205 -37.48 33.07 -5.52
N GLU A 206 -37.99 33.37 -4.33
CA GLU A 206 -38.61 34.64 -3.94
C GLU A 206 -37.79 35.33 -2.83
N GLY A 207 -37.88 36.66 -2.73
CA GLY A 207 -37.08 37.46 -1.77
C GLY A 207 -35.61 37.60 -2.17
N GLY A 208 -34.78 38.12 -1.25
CA GLY A 208 -33.34 38.32 -1.44
C GLY A 208 -32.96 39.42 -2.44
N ASP A 209 -31.65 39.65 -2.58
CA ASP A 209 -31.12 40.69 -3.47
C ASP A 209 -31.17 40.27 -4.94
N ASP A 210 -31.36 41.25 -5.84
CA ASP A 210 -31.40 41.04 -7.30
C ASP A 210 -30.02 41.16 -7.96
N PHE A 211 -29.08 41.84 -7.31
CA PHE A 211 -27.71 42.01 -7.78
C PHE A 211 -26.77 42.26 -6.60
N VAL A 212 -25.48 42.09 -6.86
CA VAL A 212 -24.43 42.50 -5.94
C VAL A 212 -23.35 43.31 -6.67
N ILE A 213 -22.68 44.22 -5.97
CA ILE A 213 -21.54 44.96 -6.52
C ILE A 213 -20.24 44.23 -6.11
N GLY A 214 -19.51 43.73 -7.11
CA GLY A 214 -18.22 43.06 -6.92
C GLY A 214 -17.11 43.72 -7.75
N GLY A 215 -15.90 43.16 -7.69
CA GLY A 215 -14.76 43.63 -8.48
C GLY A 215 -13.67 42.57 -8.54
N LEU A 216 -12.88 42.55 -9.61
CA LEU A 216 -11.88 41.50 -9.83
C LEU A 216 -10.89 41.43 -8.66
N GLY A 217 -10.80 40.27 -8.01
CA GLY A 217 -9.95 40.01 -6.86
C GLY A 217 -10.52 40.45 -5.51
N VAL A 218 -11.76 40.95 -5.46
CA VAL A 218 -12.44 41.42 -4.25
C VAL A 218 -13.40 40.35 -3.72
N THR A 219 -13.48 40.17 -2.40
CA THR A 219 -14.48 39.31 -1.77
C THR A 219 -15.86 39.93 -1.95
N LEU A 220 -16.82 39.14 -2.43
CA LEU A 220 -18.17 39.64 -2.61
C LEU A 220 -18.80 40.05 -1.26
N PRO A 221 -19.59 41.14 -1.21
CA PRO A 221 -20.22 41.62 0.01
C PRO A 221 -21.37 40.68 0.46
N GLU A 222 -21.95 40.96 1.62
CA GLU A 222 -23.10 40.19 2.11
C GLU A 222 -24.36 40.50 1.28
N ILE A 223 -25.20 39.49 1.12
CA ILE A 223 -26.49 39.59 0.41
C ILE A 223 -27.60 38.99 1.26
N GLU A 224 -28.83 39.41 1.00
CA GLU A 224 -30.02 38.70 1.44
C GLU A 224 -30.30 37.51 0.49
N TYR A 225 -30.41 36.31 1.05
CA TYR A 225 -30.62 35.09 0.26
C TYR A 225 -32.10 34.92 -0.14
N PRO A 226 -32.40 34.42 -1.36
CA PRO A 226 -33.76 34.06 -1.74
C PRO A 226 -34.23 32.80 -1.00
N ALA A 227 -35.54 32.56 -0.99
CA ALA A 227 -36.16 31.33 -0.50
C ALA A 227 -37.05 30.69 -1.57
N LYS A 228 -37.16 29.35 -1.55
CA LYS A 228 -38.04 28.60 -2.46
C LYS A 228 -38.68 27.44 -1.70
N ALA A 229 -40.00 27.36 -1.75
CA ALA A 229 -40.76 26.39 -0.95
C ALA A 229 -40.32 24.94 -1.26
N GLY A 230 -40.07 24.16 -0.20
CA GLY A 230 -39.76 22.73 -0.30
C GLY A 230 -38.32 22.37 -0.68
N VAL A 231 -37.42 23.34 -0.86
CA VAL A 231 -36.00 23.12 -1.18
C VAL A 231 -35.08 24.05 -0.42
N LYS A 232 -33.82 23.65 -0.24
CA LYS A 232 -32.82 24.48 0.44
C LYS A 232 -31.98 25.25 -0.57
N PHE A 233 -31.79 26.55 -0.31
CA PHE A 233 -30.81 27.35 -1.03
C PHE A 233 -29.41 26.78 -0.79
N ASN A 234 -28.73 26.39 -1.86
CA ASN A 234 -27.39 25.80 -1.78
C ASN A 234 -26.29 26.79 -2.15
N GLY A 235 -26.62 27.77 -3.00
CA GLY A 235 -25.69 28.82 -3.38
C GLY A 235 -26.00 29.51 -4.69
N TYR A 236 -25.22 30.55 -4.99
CA TYR A 236 -25.16 31.18 -6.30
C TYR A 236 -23.90 30.71 -7.05
N TYR A 237 -24.09 30.32 -8.32
CA TYR A 237 -23.08 29.69 -9.15
C TYR A 237 -22.85 30.47 -10.44
N SER A 238 -21.65 30.38 -11.04
CA SER A 238 -21.35 31.03 -12.33
C SER A 238 -22.14 30.49 -13.52
N GLU A 239 -22.76 29.31 -13.38
CA GLU A 239 -23.56 28.67 -14.42
C GLU A 239 -24.86 28.11 -13.81
N PRO A 240 -25.92 27.93 -14.63
CA PRO A 240 -27.14 27.25 -14.19
C PRO A 240 -26.90 25.82 -13.69
N ASP A 241 -27.90 25.25 -13.02
CA ASP A 241 -27.91 23.86 -12.51
C ASP A 241 -26.79 23.51 -11.50
N GLY A 242 -26.25 24.51 -10.80
CA GLY A 242 -25.19 24.28 -9.79
C GLY A 242 -23.82 23.95 -10.38
N LYS A 243 -23.60 24.33 -11.65
CA LYS A 243 -22.34 24.15 -12.38
C LYS A 243 -21.40 25.34 -12.17
N GLY A 244 -20.12 25.15 -12.49
CA GLY A 244 -19.10 26.19 -12.33
C GLY A 244 -18.74 26.48 -10.87
N THR A 245 -18.27 27.71 -10.63
CA THR A 245 -17.77 28.18 -9.33
C THR A 245 -18.93 28.65 -8.45
N ARG A 246 -18.95 28.21 -7.19
CA ARG A 246 -19.90 28.69 -6.17
C ARG A 246 -19.35 29.96 -5.52
N TYR A 247 -20.11 31.05 -5.60
CA TYR A 247 -19.72 32.35 -5.03
C TYR A 247 -20.43 32.67 -3.72
N TYR A 248 -21.60 32.07 -3.50
CA TYR A 248 -22.33 32.22 -2.25
C TYR A 248 -22.82 30.87 -1.73
N ALA A 249 -22.83 30.73 -0.42
CA ALA A 249 -23.65 29.80 0.36
C ALA A 249 -23.96 30.46 1.70
N TYR A 250 -24.81 29.87 2.54
CA TYR A 250 -25.11 30.47 3.85
C TYR A 250 -23.84 30.70 4.67
N GLY A 251 -23.52 31.97 4.96
CA GLY A 251 -22.32 32.37 5.71
C GLY A 251 -21.00 32.30 4.92
N GLU A 252 -21.03 31.93 3.64
CA GLU A 252 -19.85 31.82 2.79
C GLU A 252 -19.94 32.75 1.59
N ARG A 253 -18.84 33.44 1.29
CA ARG A 253 -18.72 34.39 0.18
C ARG A 253 -17.39 34.20 -0.54
N GLY A 254 -17.45 34.15 -1.86
CA GLY A 254 -16.30 33.95 -2.74
C GLY A 254 -15.62 35.26 -3.13
N VAL A 255 -14.38 35.14 -3.62
CA VAL A 255 -13.66 36.22 -4.30
C VAL A 255 -14.11 36.25 -5.75
N TRP A 256 -14.48 37.42 -6.25
CA TRP A 256 -14.86 37.60 -7.65
C TRP A 256 -13.63 37.51 -8.55
N ASP A 257 -13.59 36.55 -9.46
CA ASP A 257 -12.43 36.28 -10.32
C ASP A 257 -12.71 36.54 -11.81
N GLN A 258 -13.88 37.08 -12.16
CA GLN A 258 -14.27 37.33 -13.54
C GLN A 258 -13.89 38.74 -13.98
N SER A 259 -13.25 38.85 -15.15
CA SER A 259 -12.82 40.13 -15.73
C SER A 259 -13.98 40.97 -16.31
N GLN A 260 -15.15 40.37 -16.50
CA GLN A 260 -16.35 41.01 -17.02
C GLN A 260 -17.57 40.61 -16.16
N PRO A 261 -18.60 41.47 -16.03
CA PRO A 261 -19.81 41.13 -15.30
C PRO A 261 -20.48 39.88 -15.87
N LYS A 262 -20.86 38.95 -14.99
CA LYS A 262 -21.64 37.75 -15.32
C LYS A 262 -22.77 37.58 -14.33
N THR A 263 -23.88 37.01 -14.78
CA THR A 263 -24.99 36.60 -13.90
C THR A 263 -24.57 35.40 -13.08
N LEU A 264 -24.90 35.41 -11.79
CA LEU A 264 -24.86 34.23 -10.95
C LEU A 264 -26.25 33.61 -10.82
N TYR A 265 -26.32 32.29 -10.79
CA TYR A 265 -27.57 31.53 -10.78
C TYR A 265 -27.75 30.78 -9.46
N ALA A 266 -28.88 30.99 -8.80
CA ALA A 266 -29.24 30.28 -7.58
C ALA A 266 -29.42 28.79 -7.87
N TYR A 267 -28.89 27.94 -7.00
CA TYR A 267 -29.13 26.51 -7.02
C TYR A 267 -29.87 26.07 -5.76
N TRP A 268 -30.90 25.26 -5.98
CA TRP A 268 -31.74 24.70 -4.94
C TRP A 268 -31.41 23.21 -4.79
N ALA A 269 -30.77 22.83 -3.69
CA ALA A 269 -30.38 21.45 -3.46
C ALA A 269 -31.62 20.55 -3.33
N LYS A 270 -31.53 19.35 -3.90
CA LYS A 270 -32.57 18.34 -3.80
C LYS A 270 -32.30 17.46 -2.58
N THR A 271 -33.35 17.09 -1.87
CA THR A 271 -33.22 16.19 -0.71
C THR A 271 -33.39 14.73 -1.15
N ILE A 272 -32.37 13.93 -0.91
CA ILE A 272 -32.42 12.47 -1.01
C ILE A 272 -32.94 11.93 0.32
N ILE A 273 -34.04 11.21 0.29
CA ILE A 273 -34.63 10.52 1.44
C ILE A 273 -34.24 9.04 1.36
N PHE A 274 -33.75 8.50 2.46
CA PHE A 274 -33.39 7.10 2.55
C PHE A 274 -34.52 6.28 3.19
N ASP A 275 -35.27 5.55 2.37
CA ASP A 275 -36.21 4.54 2.85
C ASP A 275 -35.44 3.29 3.28
N LYS A 276 -35.39 3.06 4.59
CA LYS A 276 -34.64 1.98 5.22
C LYS A 276 -35.29 0.61 5.05
N GLN A 277 -36.50 0.51 4.48
CA GLN A 277 -37.17 -0.75 4.15
C GLN A 277 -37.25 -1.72 5.35
N GLY A 278 -37.63 -1.16 6.50
CA GLY A 278 -37.73 -1.85 7.79
C GLY A 278 -36.41 -2.00 8.56
N GLY A 279 -35.32 -1.36 8.12
CA GLY A 279 -34.11 -1.17 8.94
C GLY A 279 -34.20 0.04 9.87
N THR A 280 -33.27 0.13 10.83
CA THR A 280 -33.16 1.17 11.85
C THR A 280 -31.77 1.82 11.87
N GLY A 281 -31.62 3.02 12.43
CA GLY A 281 -30.34 3.74 12.47
C GLY A 281 -29.92 4.34 11.12
N GLY A 282 -28.67 4.81 10.99
CA GLY A 282 -28.12 5.42 9.77
C GLY A 282 -28.71 6.80 9.44
N THR A 283 -28.30 7.36 8.30
CA THR A 283 -28.74 8.69 7.83
C THR A 283 -30.15 8.63 7.25
N ASP A 284 -31.02 9.59 7.62
CA ASP A 284 -32.39 9.70 7.11
C ASP A 284 -32.47 10.40 5.74
N SER A 285 -31.67 11.45 5.56
CA SER A 285 -31.66 12.23 4.33
C SER A 285 -30.37 13.01 4.13
N VAL A 286 -30.03 13.32 2.88
CA VAL A 286 -28.93 14.22 2.51
C VAL A 286 -29.37 15.17 1.41
N ASP A 287 -28.71 16.33 1.32
CA ASP A 287 -28.94 17.29 0.25
C ASP A 287 -27.89 17.10 -0.86
N ALA A 288 -28.34 16.86 -2.09
CA ALA A 288 -27.48 16.56 -3.23
C ALA A 288 -27.54 17.63 -4.32
N VAL A 289 -26.39 17.86 -4.96
CA VAL A 289 -26.23 18.75 -6.11
C VAL A 289 -26.10 17.91 -7.38
N ARG A 290 -26.87 18.24 -8.41
CA ARG A 290 -26.88 17.52 -9.68
C ARG A 290 -25.48 17.54 -10.32
N TYR A 291 -25.05 16.40 -10.83
CA TYR A 291 -23.73 16.18 -11.44
C TYR A 291 -22.53 16.38 -10.50
N LYS A 292 -22.78 16.43 -9.19
CA LYS A 292 -21.74 16.37 -8.16
C LYS A 292 -21.77 15.01 -7.46
N ASP A 293 -20.70 14.76 -6.72
CA ASP A 293 -20.59 13.56 -5.90
C ASP A 293 -21.66 13.57 -4.81
N LEU A 294 -22.17 12.38 -4.51
CA LEU A 294 -23.15 12.23 -3.44
C LEU A 294 -22.51 12.51 -2.07
N PRO A 295 -23.25 13.14 -1.13
CA PRO A 295 -22.77 13.37 0.22
C PRO A 295 -22.45 12.06 0.97
N ALA A 296 -21.58 12.14 1.97
CA ALA A 296 -21.38 11.03 2.90
C ALA A 296 -22.65 10.75 3.72
N ALA A 297 -22.90 9.48 4.01
CA ALA A 297 -24.04 9.02 4.80
C ALA A 297 -23.70 7.70 5.52
N GLU A 298 -24.51 7.33 6.51
CA GLU A 298 -24.29 6.16 7.37
C GLU A 298 -25.31 5.04 7.08
N ALA A 299 -24.84 3.79 7.14
CA ALA A 299 -25.64 2.63 6.79
C ALA A 299 -26.70 2.33 7.87
N PRO A 300 -27.93 1.94 7.49
CA PRO A 300 -28.90 1.41 8.43
C PRO A 300 -28.51 -0.02 8.86
N GLN A 301 -29.19 -0.55 9.87
CA GLN A 301 -29.06 -1.93 10.35
C GLN A 301 -30.41 -2.65 10.34
N LYS A 302 -30.40 -3.97 10.14
CA LYS A 302 -31.59 -4.82 10.18
C LYS A 302 -31.24 -6.24 10.65
N ASP A 303 -31.83 -6.67 11.75
CA ASP A 303 -31.54 -7.97 12.38
C ASP A 303 -31.75 -9.14 11.40
N GLY A 304 -30.74 -10.00 11.28
CA GLY A 304 -30.78 -11.15 10.36
C GLY A 304 -30.56 -10.81 8.89
N TYR A 305 -30.19 -9.57 8.55
CA TYR A 305 -29.89 -9.15 7.18
C TYR A 305 -28.55 -8.42 7.07
N THR A 306 -27.94 -8.49 5.90
CA THR A 306 -26.79 -7.68 5.51
C THR A 306 -27.25 -6.55 4.58
N PHE A 307 -26.86 -5.33 4.88
CA PHE A 307 -27.14 -4.15 4.04
C PHE A 307 -26.33 -4.24 2.74
N ASP A 308 -26.99 -4.01 1.60
CA ASP A 308 -26.39 -4.14 0.26
C ASP A 308 -26.28 -2.81 -0.49
N GLY A 309 -26.82 -1.73 0.09
CA GLY A 309 -26.80 -0.39 -0.47
C GLY A 309 -28.19 0.22 -0.68
N TYR A 310 -28.20 1.43 -1.24
CA TYR A 310 -29.41 2.18 -1.60
C TYR A 310 -29.61 2.26 -3.11
N TYR A 311 -30.84 2.01 -3.55
CA TYR A 311 -31.23 1.89 -4.95
C TYR A 311 -32.39 2.83 -5.30
N SER A 312 -32.52 3.19 -6.58
CA SER A 312 -33.63 4.04 -7.03
C SER A 312 -35.00 3.35 -7.04
N LYS A 313 -35.07 2.02 -6.83
CA LYS A 313 -36.33 1.29 -6.67
C LYS A 313 -36.23 0.25 -5.54
N PRO A 314 -37.35 -0.14 -4.92
CA PRO A 314 -37.38 -1.18 -3.88
C PRO A 314 -36.79 -2.52 -4.34
N ASN A 315 -36.34 -3.32 -3.35
CA ASN A 315 -35.85 -4.70 -3.53
C ASN A 315 -34.61 -4.81 -4.44
N GLY A 316 -33.67 -3.86 -4.32
CA GLY A 316 -32.41 -3.89 -5.08
C GLY A 316 -32.57 -3.66 -6.58
N LYS A 317 -33.73 -3.14 -7.01
CA LYS A 317 -34.00 -2.84 -8.43
C LYS A 317 -33.60 -1.41 -8.76
N GLY A 318 -33.38 -1.15 -10.05
CA GLY A 318 -32.98 0.17 -10.53
C GLY A 318 -31.48 0.41 -10.34
N LYS A 319 -31.09 1.68 -10.34
CA LYS A 319 -29.68 2.10 -10.24
C LYS A 319 -29.27 2.17 -8.78
N GLN A 320 -28.09 1.63 -8.45
CA GLN A 320 -27.50 1.72 -7.13
C GLN A 320 -26.75 3.05 -6.98
N TYR A 321 -27.00 3.78 -5.91
CA TYR A 321 -26.36 5.07 -5.63
C TYR A 321 -25.33 4.98 -4.51
N TYR A 322 -25.62 4.15 -3.49
CA TYR A 322 -24.69 3.88 -2.38
C TYR A 322 -24.40 2.39 -2.30
N SER A 323 -23.14 2.04 -2.04
CA SER A 323 -22.70 0.67 -1.78
C SER A 323 -23.15 0.17 -0.40
N LYS A 324 -22.87 -1.10 -0.10
CA LYS A 324 -23.03 -1.70 1.24
C LYS A 324 -22.27 -0.94 2.35
N ASP A 325 -21.21 -0.21 1.99
CA ASP A 325 -20.37 0.55 2.92
C ASP A 325 -20.72 2.06 2.87
N MET A 326 -21.86 2.42 2.26
CA MET A 326 -22.29 3.81 1.99
C MET A 326 -21.31 4.63 1.15
N ALA A 327 -20.46 3.97 0.35
CA ALA A 327 -19.66 4.67 -0.64
C ALA A 327 -20.55 5.10 -1.83
N PRO A 328 -20.50 6.37 -2.27
CA PRO A 328 -21.10 6.81 -3.52
C PRO A 328 -20.61 6.00 -4.72
N LEU A 329 -21.52 5.52 -5.56
CA LEU A 329 -21.19 4.74 -6.77
C LEU A 329 -21.35 5.56 -8.06
N THR A 330 -22.02 6.70 -8.00
CA THR A 330 -22.31 7.58 -9.13
C THR A 330 -22.49 9.01 -8.64
N GLN A 331 -22.33 9.97 -9.55
CA GLN A 331 -22.82 11.32 -9.35
C GLN A 331 -24.34 11.36 -9.36
N TRP A 332 -24.90 12.37 -8.71
CA TRP A 332 -26.35 12.57 -8.64
C TRP A 332 -26.92 13.01 -9.99
N ASP A 333 -27.82 12.22 -10.58
CA ASP A 333 -28.32 12.41 -11.94
C ASP A 333 -29.85 12.45 -12.08
N ILE A 334 -30.60 12.31 -10.98
CA ILE A 334 -32.07 12.27 -11.03
C ILE A 334 -32.66 13.69 -11.17
N ASP A 335 -33.50 13.86 -12.20
CA ASP A 335 -34.12 15.15 -12.52
C ASP A 335 -35.50 15.36 -11.86
N ASP A 336 -36.11 14.34 -11.27
CA ASP A 336 -37.49 14.43 -10.78
C ASP A 336 -37.63 15.04 -9.37
N THR A 337 -38.59 15.97 -9.24
CA THR A 337 -39.15 16.54 -7.99
C THR A 337 -38.16 17.17 -7.00
N PHE A 338 -38.69 17.87 -5.99
CA PHE A 338 -37.90 18.52 -4.93
C PHE A 338 -37.21 17.53 -3.97
N SER A 339 -37.71 16.30 -3.90
CA SER A 339 -37.15 15.21 -3.08
C SER A 339 -37.22 13.86 -3.80
N VAL A 340 -36.18 13.04 -3.66
CA VAL A 340 -36.13 11.69 -4.25
C VAL A 340 -35.93 10.65 -3.15
N THR A 341 -36.66 9.54 -3.21
CA THR A 341 -36.47 8.43 -2.26
C THR A 341 -35.57 7.35 -2.86
N LEU A 342 -34.53 6.97 -2.13
CA LEU A 342 -33.73 5.78 -2.40
C LEU A 342 -34.06 4.69 -1.37
N PHE A 343 -34.10 3.43 -1.82
CA PHE A 343 -34.59 2.30 -1.04
C PHE A 343 -33.43 1.37 -0.65
N ALA A 344 -33.33 1.04 0.63
CA ALA A 344 -32.35 0.09 1.14
C ALA A 344 -32.62 -1.32 0.57
N ASN A 345 -31.56 -2.01 0.16
CA ASN A 345 -31.62 -3.43 -0.16
C ASN A 345 -31.00 -4.27 0.95
N TRP A 346 -31.66 -5.38 1.28
CA TRP A 346 -31.32 -6.25 2.41
C TRP A 346 -31.15 -7.69 1.93
N LEU A 347 -29.98 -8.26 2.16
CA LEU A 347 -29.69 -9.66 1.88
C LEU A 347 -29.93 -10.49 3.14
N ARG A 348 -30.77 -11.53 3.06
CA ARG A 348 -31.02 -12.42 4.21
C ARG A 348 -29.74 -13.16 4.59
N ASN A 349 -29.41 -13.16 5.88
CA ASN A 349 -28.25 -13.88 6.42
C ASN A 349 -28.62 -15.34 6.67
N TYR A 350 -27.80 -16.26 6.15
CA TYR A 350 -27.84 -17.67 6.48
C TYR A 350 -26.61 -18.04 7.29
N THR A 351 -26.78 -18.90 8.30
CA THR A 351 -25.66 -19.43 9.07
C THR A 351 -25.20 -20.73 8.43
N VAL A 352 -23.93 -20.78 8.02
CA VAL A 352 -23.28 -21.99 7.53
C VAL A 352 -22.23 -22.43 8.53
N THR A 353 -22.30 -23.70 8.93
CA THR A 353 -21.35 -24.33 9.83
C THR A 353 -20.24 -24.98 9.01
N LEU A 354 -19.02 -24.52 9.19
CA LEU A 354 -17.80 -25.15 8.69
C LEU A 354 -17.33 -26.18 9.71
N GLN A 355 -17.52 -27.46 9.42
CA GLN A 355 -17.05 -28.55 10.26
C GLN A 355 -15.59 -28.86 9.93
N THR A 356 -14.67 -28.56 10.86
CA THR A 356 -13.22 -28.66 10.67
C THR A 356 -12.72 -30.09 10.92
N GLU A 357 -13.14 -30.69 12.03
CA GLU A 357 -12.83 -32.06 12.48
C GLU A 357 -13.98 -32.64 13.35
N ILE A 358 -13.75 -33.79 14.00
CA ILE A 358 -14.69 -34.37 14.96
C ILE A 358 -14.75 -33.48 16.21
N GLY A 359 -15.71 -32.54 16.24
CA GLY A 359 -16.08 -31.78 17.44
C GLY A 359 -15.88 -30.27 17.34
N GLU A 360 -15.08 -29.78 16.39
CA GLU A 360 -14.87 -28.34 16.17
C GLU A 360 -15.61 -27.85 14.93
N SER A 361 -16.19 -26.66 15.05
CA SER A 361 -16.91 -26.01 13.95
C SER A 361 -16.86 -24.49 14.05
N ILE A 362 -16.84 -23.84 12.90
CA ILE A 362 -16.90 -22.38 12.78
C ILE A 362 -18.20 -22.01 12.09
N ASN A 363 -18.97 -21.07 12.64
CA ASN A 363 -20.14 -20.54 11.95
C ASN A 363 -19.75 -19.31 11.13
N ILE A 364 -20.17 -19.28 9.89
CA ILE A 364 -20.02 -18.13 8.99
C ILE A 364 -21.39 -17.64 8.54
N THR A 365 -21.49 -16.34 8.26
CA THR A 365 -22.67 -15.73 7.68
C THR A 365 -22.51 -15.65 6.17
N VAL A 366 -23.50 -16.16 5.43
CA VAL A 366 -23.53 -16.11 3.97
C VAL A 366 -24.83 -15.49 3.47
N ASN A 367 -24.80 -14.98 2.24
CA ASN A 367 -25.99 -14.50 1.54
C ASN A 367 -26.13 -15.27 0.23
N LYS A 368 -27.37 -15.64 -0.12
CA LYS A 368 -27.65 -16.36 -1.37
C LYS A 368 -27.17 -15.55 -2.58
N ASP A 369 -26.57 -16.25 -3.54
CA ASP A 369 -26.00 -15.74 -4.79
C ASP A 369 -24.88 -14.71 -4.64
N ARG A 370 -24.36 -14.54 -3.42
CA ARG A 370 -23.14 -13.78 -3.13
C ARG A 370 -21.94 -14.71 -2.97
N ASP A 371 -20.76 -14.13 -3.18
CA ASP A 371 -19.50 -14.85 -2.99
C ASP A 371 -19.35 -15.25 -1.53
N MET A 372 -18.75 -16.41 -1.31
CA MET A 372 -18.52 -16.92 0.05
C MET A 372 -17.55 -15.99 0.79
N PRO A 373 -17.79 -15.71 2.07
CA PRO A 373 -16.93 -14.82 2.85
C PRO A 373 -15.54 -15.45 3.04
N ALA A 374 -14.53 -14.61 3.30
CA ALA A 374 -13.22 -15.09 3.72
C ALA A 374 -13.33 -15.86 5.05
N ILE A 375 -12.55 -16.92 5.17
CA ILE A 375 -12.54 -17.79 6.35
C ILE A 375 -11.13 -17.84 6.96
N PRO A 376 -11.01 -18.16 8.26
CA PRO A 376 -9.71 -18.35 8.88
C PRO A 376 -8.88 -19.40 8.14
N ASN A 377 -7.62 -19.08 7.88
CA ASN A 377 -6.66 -19.94 7.17
C ASN A 377 -5.67 -20.64 8.12
N ASN A 378 -5.96 -20.63 9.43
CA ASN A 378 -5.08 -21.13 10.49
C ASN A 378 -5.39 -22.57 10.91
N LEU A 379 -6.26 -23.28 10.18
CA LEU A 379 -6.56 -24.68 10.46
C LEU A 379 -5.34 -25.53 10.10
N SER A 380 -4.88 -26.34 11.05
CA SER A 380 -3.76 -27.28 10.87
C SER A 380 -4.13 -28.62 11.46
N ARG A 381 -3.90 -29.68 10.67
CA ARG A 381 -4.08 -31.07 11.09
C ARG A 381 -2.75 -31.80 10.85
N PRO A 382 -1.98 -32.14 11.89
CA PRO A 382 -0.67 -32.75 11.72
C PRO A 382 -0.70 -33.97 10.79
N GLY A 383 0.11 -33.94 9.74
CA GLY A 383 0.21 -35.02 8.74
C GLY A 383 -0.83 -34.95 7.61
N TYR A 384 -1.68 -33.91 7.55
CA TYR A 384 -2.70 -33.73 6.52
C TYR A 384 -2.62 -32.33 5.90
N LEU A 385 -2.96 -32.24 4.62
CA LEU A 385 -3.18 -30.98 3.94
C LEU A 385 -4.67 -30.69 3.81
N PHE A 386 -5.05 -29.44 4.05
CA PHE A 386 -6.41 -28.98 3.82
C PHE A 386 -6.72 -28.96 2.32
N GLY A 387 -7.80 -29.61 1.92
CA GLY A 387 -8.25 -29.75 0.53
C GLY A 387 -9.46 -28.90 0.16
N GLY A 388 -10.06 -28.18 1.12
CA GLY A 388 -11.24 -27.34 0.90
C GLY A 388 -12.43 -27.71 1.78
N TYR A 389 -13.54 -26.97 1.60
CA TYR A 389 -14.82 -27.25 2.24
C TYR A 389 -15.85 -27.70 1.21
N TYR A 390 -16.52 -28.80 1.51
CA TYR A 390 -17.42 -29.49 0.60
C TYR A 390 -18.80 -29.67 1.22
N SER A 391 -19.84 -29.79 0.38
CA SER A 391 -21.20 -30.01 0.85
C SER A 391 -21.42 -31.39 1.49
N LEU A 392 -20.51 -32.36 1.27
CA LEU A 392 -20.54 -33.68 1.90
C LEU A 392 -19.15 -34.04 2.45
N ARG A 393 -19.11 -35.04 3.33
CA ARG A 393 -17.87 -35.56 3.94
C ARG A 393 -16.90 -36.12 2.89
N ASP A 394 -15.64 -36.21 3.27
CA ASP A 394 -14.56 -36.87 2.51
C ASP A 394 -14.34 -36.29 1.11
N GLY A 395 -14.52 -34.96 0.95
CA GLY A 395 -14.31 -34.26 -0.32
C GLY A 395 -15.38 -34.56 -1.38
N LYS A 396 -16.55 -35.08 -0.98
CA LYS A 396 -17.66 -35.39 -1.88
C LYS A 396 -18.62 -34.20 -2.00
N GLY A 397 -19.41 -34.21 -3.07
CA GLY A 397 -20.40 -33.16 -3.31
C GLY A 397 -19.78 -31.89 -3.90
N VAL A 398 -20.39 -30.74 -3.63
CA VAL A 398 -20.02 -29.46 -4.24
C VAL A 398 -18.93 -28.79 -3.39
N PRO A 399 -17.79 -28.40 -3.99
CA PRO A 399 -16.79 -27.60 -3.29
C PRO A 399 -17.22 -26.13 -3.19
N TYR A 400 -17.13 -25.56 -2.00
CA TYR A 400 -17.39 -24.14 -1.73
C TYR A 400 -16.14 -23.34 -1.46
N TYR A 401 -15.15 -23.96 -0.82
CA TYR A 401 -13.82 -23.39 -0.63
C TYR A 401 -12.77 -24.35 -1.18
N ASP A 402 -11.72 -23.80 -1.77
CA ASP A 402 -10.57 -24.57 -2.23
C ASP A 402 -9.52 -24.78 -1.13
N ALA A 403 -8.43 -25.49 -1.45
CA ALA A 403 -7.31 -25.76 -0.56
C ALA A 403 -6.55 -24.50 -0.09
N THR A 404 -6.86 -23.32 -0.63
CA THR A 404 -6.31 -22.01 -0.23
C THR A 404 -7.26 -21.21 0.64
N TYR A 405 -8.38 -21.80 1.08
CA TYR A 405 -9.46 -21.14 1.84
C TYR A 405 -10.23 -20.10 1.03
N LYS A 406 -10.09 -20.08 -0.30
CA LYS A 406 -10.80 -19.14 -1.17
C LYS A 406 -12.17 -19.68 -1.53
N GLY A 407 -13.20 -18.84 -1.41
CA GLY A 407 -14.54 -19.14 -1.90
C GLY A 407 -14.56 -19.31 -3.42
N ILE A 408 -14.95 -20.48 -3.90
CA ILE A 408 -15.00 -20.82 -5.33
C ILE A 408 -16.41 -21.07 -5.86
N LYS A 409 -17.41 -21.06 -4.97
CA LYS A 409 -18.83 -21.24 -5.31
C LYS A 409 -19.68 -20.30 -4.48
N LYS A 410 -20.62 -19.58 -5.11
CA LYS A 410 -21.61 -18.76 -4.42
C LYS A 410 -22.60 -19.62 -3.63
N TRP A 411 -23.03 -19.14 -2.46
CA TRP A 411 -24.07 -19.83 -1.70
C TRP A 411 -25.38 -19.88 -2.49
N ASN A 412 -25.89 -21.07 -2.76
CA ASN A 412 -27.04 -21.25 -3.63
C ASN A 412 -28.22 -21.97 -2.95
N LEU A 413 -28.17 -22.15 -1.63
CA LEU A 413 -29.25 -22.77 -0.86
C LEU A 413 -30.15 -21.70 -0.23
N ASP A 414 -31.42 -22.05 -0.02
CA ASP A 414 -32.46 -21.19 0.58
C ASP A 414 -32.51 -21.28 2.12
N ASP A 415 -31.52 -21.96 2.72
CA ASP A 415 -31.34 -22.06 4.16
C ASP A 415 -29.83 -22.09 4.49
N GLY A 416 -29.50 -22.13 5.78
CA GLY A 416 -28.17 -22.48 6.27
C GLY A 416 -27.76 -23.91 5.92
N GLY A 417 -26.61 -24.35 6.41
CA GLY A 417 -26.13 -25.70 6.14
C GLY A 417 -24.78 -26.01 6.77
N THR A 418 -24.28 -27.20 6.51
CA THR A 418 -22.97 -27.64 6.99
C THR A 418 -22.06 -27.94 5.81
N LEU A 419 -20.85 -27.39 5.84
CA LEU A 419 -19.76 -27.75 4.95
C LEU A 419 -18.70 -28.51 5.73
N TYR A 420 -18.11 -29.51 5.10
CA TYR A 420 -17.16 -30.43 5.71
C TYR A 420 -15.77 -30.17 5.16
N ALA A 421 -14.80 -29.96 6.05
CA ALA A 421 -13.40 -29.89 5.68
C ALA A 421 -12.95 -31.24 5.07
N TYR A 422 -12.28 -31.17 3.93
CA TYR A 422 -11.61 -32.30 3.32
C TYR A 422 -10.12 -32.23 3.64
N TRP A 423 -9.58 -33.34 4.16
CA TRP A 423 -8.18 -33.44 4.57
C TRP A 423 -7.50 -34.58 3.83
N VAL A 424 -6.35 -34.30 3.22
CA VAL A 424 -5.59 -35.29 2.45
C VAL A 424 -4.34 -35.65 3.24
N ALA A 425 -4.17 -36.94 3.57
CA ALA A 425 -3.00 -37.39 4.31
C ALA A 425 -1.73 -37.22 3.46
N ILE A 426 -0.70 -36.57 3.99
CA ILE A 426 0.53 -36.25 3.25
C ILE A 426 1.20 -37.53 2.72
N ASN A 427 1.19 -38.61 3.50
CA ASN A 427 1.75 -39.91 3.10
C ASN A 427 0.99 -40.62 1.96
N SER A 428 -0.23 -40.17 1.62
CA SER A 428 -0.99 -40.64 0.46
C SER A 428 -0.72 -39.81 -0.81
N ILE A 429 -0.05 -38.66 -0.68
CA ILE A 429 0.23 -37.73 -1.78
C ILE A 429 1.57 -38.05 -2.43
N TYR A 430 2.59 -38.30 -1.62
CA TYR A 430 3.92 -38.63 -2.12
C TYR A 430 4.64 -39.65 -1.23
N THR A 431 5.54 -40.40 -1.84
CA THR A 431 6.42 -41.34 -1.12
C THR A 431 7.82 -40.76 -1.01
N ARG A 432 8.45 -40.90 0.15
CA ARG A 432 9.82 -40.44 0.40
C ARG A 432 10.78 -41.63 0.37
N SER A 433 11.90 -41.50 -0.36
CA SER A 433 12.89 -42.57 -0.50
C SER A 433 14.29 -42.01 -0.73
N GLN A 434 15.23 -42.26 0.20
CA GLN A 434 16.67 -42.00 0.06
C GLN A 434 17.05 -40.66 -0.61
N GLY A 435 16.54 -39.53 -0.10
CA GLY A 435 16.82 -38.19 -0.67
C GLY A 435 15.93 -37.79 -1.87
N TYR A 436 14.89 -38.58 -2.15
CA TYR A 436 13.91 -38.31 -3.20
C TYR A 436 12.47 -38.27 -2.68
N ILE A 437 11.64 -37.56 -3.41
CA ILE A 437 10.18 -37.62 -3.36
C ILE A 437 9.68 -38.27 -4.66
N ILE A 438 8.74 -39.21 -4.54
CA ILE A 438 8.05 -39.84 -5.66
C ILE A 438 6.63 -39.29 -5.68
N MET A 439 6.30 -38.53 -6.73
CA MET A 439 5.06 -37.79 -6.86
C MET A 439 4.79 -37.43 -8.32
N GLY A 440 3.55 -37.57 -8.77
CA GLY A 440 3.15 -37.39 -10.16
C GLY A 440 3.70 -38.48 -11.09
N GLU A 441 3.20 -38.53 -12.31
CA GLU A 441 3.60 -39.49 -13.34
C GLU A 441 3.79 -38.81 -14.70
N TYR A 442 4.76 -39.27 -15.49
CA TYR A 442 5.01 -38.72 -16.83
C TYR A 442 5.61 -39.78 -17.78
N PRO A 443 5.45 -39.66 -19.11
CA PRO A 443 6.12 -40.54 -20.06
C PRO A 443 7.65 -40.53 -19.90
N GLN A 444 8.26 -41.71 -19.74
CA GLN A 444 9.69 -41.84 -19.43
C GLN A 444 10.40 -42.89 -20.28
N THR A 445 10.20 -44.20 -20.05
CA THR A 445 10.88 -45.27 -20.80
C THR A 445 10.11 -45.73 -22.03
N ILE A 446 10.82 -46.28 -23.03
CA ILE A 446 10.19 -46.93 -24.18
C ILE A 446 9.37 -48.16 -23.74
N ALA A 447 8.22 -48.39 -24.38
CA ALA A 447 7.37 -49.56 -24.15
C ALA A 447 8.02 -50.85 -24.68
N THR A 448 7.78 -51.98 -24.00
CA THR A 448 8.20 -53.29 -24.51
C THR A 448 7.24 -53.76 -25.62
N PRO A 449 7.68 -54.67 -26.51
CA PRO A 449 6.81 -55.23 -27.54
C PRO A 449 5.53 -55.87 -26.99
N GLU A 450 5.62 -56.58 -25.86
CA GLU A 450 4.46 -57.22 -25.21
C GLU A 450 3.43 -56.19 -24.75
N ALA A 451 3.90 -55.11 -24.15
CA ALA A 451 3.04 -54.02 -23.73
C ALA A 451 2.33 -53.39 -24.93
N VAL A 452 3.04 -53.13 -26.03
CA VAL A 452 2.49 -52.57 -27.28
C VAL A 452 1.42 -53.49 -27.89
N SER A 453 1.69 -54.79 -27.98
CA SER A 453 0.72 -55.76 -28.52
C SER A 453 -0.57 -55.87 -27.69
N ALA A 454 -0.54 -55.48 -26.41
CA ALA A 454 -1.68 -55.51 -25.51
C ALA A 454 -2.32 -54.12 -25.27
N MET A 455 -1.95 -53.07 -26.03
CA MET A 455 -2.49 -51.73 -25.83
C MET A 455 -3.92 -51.55 -26.32
N ARG A 456 -4.71 -50.84 -25.52
CA ARG A 456 -6.02 -50.30 -25.87
C ARG A 456 -5.99 -48.78 -25.77
N HIS A 457 -6.58 -48.12 -26.76
CA HIS A 457 -6.67 -46.66 -26.78
C HIS A 457 -7.55 -46.15 -25.62
N LEU A 458 -7.09 -45.11 -24.92
CA LEU A 458 -7.86 -44.44 -23.87
C LEU A 458 -8.49 -43.15 -24.40
N ILE A 459 -7.69 -42.09 -24.48
CA ILE A 459 -8.12 -40.76 -24.91
C ILE A 459 -6.90 -39.95 -25.38
N GLY A 460 -7.06 -39.22 -26.48
CA GLY A 460 -5.95 -38.47 -27.09
C GLY A 460 -4.80 -39.39 -27.50
N ASP A 461 -3.58 -39.05 -27.10
CA ASP A 461 -2.38 -39.85 -27.36
C ASP A 461 -2.04 -40.86 -26.24
N TYR A 462 -2.94 -41.05 -25.27
CA TYR A 462 -2.76 -42.01 -24.18
C TYR A 462 -3.43 -43.37 -24.46
N TYR A 463 -2.76 -44.43 -24.02
CA TYR A 463 -3.15 -45.84 -24.12
C TYR A 463 -3.01 -46.51 -22.75
N ILE A 464 -3.70 -47.62 -22.55
CA ILE A 464 -3.50 -48.55 -21.43
C ILE A 464 -3.10 -49.91 -21.97
N SER A 465 -2.15 -50.61 -21.35
CA SER A 465 -1.78 -51.97 -21.76
C SER A 465 -2.38 -53.00 -20.81
N ASP A 466 -3.03 -54.04 -21.35
CA ASP A 466 -3.50 -55.17 -20.54
C ASP A 466 -2.35 -56.05 -20.01
N TYR A 467 -1.14 -55.89 -20.55
CA TYR A 467 0.04 -56.67 -20.15
C TYR A 467 0.49 -56.33 -18.72
N ASP A 468 0.57 -55.03 -18.40
CA ASP A 468 1.06 -54.55 -17.11
C ASP A 468 0.13 -53.53 -16.42
N GLY A 469 -1.02 -53.22 -17.04
CA GLY A 469 -1.98 -52.25 -16.54
C GLY A 469 -1.51 -50.80 -16.61
N ALA A 470 -0.33 -50.52 -17.18
CA ALA A 470 0.24 -49.19 -17.19
C ALA A 470 -0.31 -48.31 -18.32
N ARG A 471 -0.23 -47.00 -18.11
CA ARG A 471 -0.51 -46.00 -19.14
C ARG A 471 0.70 -45.79 -20.03
N TYR A 472 0.43 -45.53 -21.31
CA TYR A 472 1.43 -45.24 -22.31
C TYR A 472 1.07 -44.01 -23.12
N PHE A 473 2.07 -43.27 -23.60
CA PHE A 473 1.88 -42.10 -24.45
C PHE A 473 2.55 -42.31 -25.82
N LYS A 474 1.80 -42.06 -26.88
CA LYS A 474 2.26 -42.22 -28.27
C LYS A 474 3.02 -40.99 -28.76
N VAL A 475 4.15 -41.20 -29.45
CA VAL A 475 4.96 -40.14 -30.08
C VAL A 475 5.45 -40.58 -31.45
N TYR A 476 5.36 -39.70 -32.45
CA TYR A 476 6.18 -39.79 -33.66
C TYR A 476 7.55 -39.17 -33.38
N SER A 477 8.58 -40.00 -33.33
CA SER A 477 9.90 -39.54 -32.88
C SER A 477 10.56 -38.57 -33.86
N ASN A 478 11.32 -37.64 -33.31
CA ASN A 478 12.15 -36.68 -34.01
C ASN A 478 13.48 -36.51 -33.24
N PRO A 479 14.34 -37.54 -33.20
CA PRO A 479 15.58 -37.47 -32.41
C PRO A 479 16.53 -36.38 -32.95
N TYR A 480 17.39 -35.86 -32.08
CA TYR A 480 18.38 -34.84 -32.46
C TYR A 480 19.32 -35.37 -33.55
N GLU A 481 19.95 -36.53 -33.30
CA GLU A 481 20.79 -37.25 -34.27
C GLU A 481 20.24 -38.66 -34.54
N SER A 482 20.50 -39.19 -35.73
CA SER A 482 20.05 -40.54 -36.14
C SER A 482 20.75 -41.69 -35.42
N VAL A 483 21.89 -41.42 -34.77
CA VAL A 483 22.68 -42.43 -34.04
C VAL A 483 22.18 -42.66 -32.61
N TYR A 484 21.17 -41.90 -32.17
CA TYR A 484 20.67 -41.99 -30.80
C TYR A 484 19.88 -43.27 -30.56
N LYS A 485 19.95 -43.73 -29.30
CA LYS A 485 19.34 -44.97 -28.85
C LYS A 485 18.50 -44.75 -27.59
N PHE A 486 17.52 -45.61 -27.39
CA PHE A 486 16.80 -45.73 -26.14
C PHE A 486 17.65 -46.41 -25.05
N SER A 487 17.15 -46.39 -23.82
CA SER A 487 17.81 -47.01 -22.66
C SER A 487 18.01 -48.52 -22.81
N ASN A 488 17.17 -49.18 -23.62
CA ASN A 488 17.30 -50.59 -24.01
C ASN A 488 18.27 -50.82 -25.19
N ASN A 489 19.02 -49.80 -25.62
CA ASN A 489 20.00 -49.84 -26.72
C ASN A 489 19.40 -50.00 -28.14
N GLU A 490 18.08 -49.90 -28.30
CA GLU A 490 17.40 -49.86 -29.60
C GLU A 490 17.58 -48.49 -30.29
N PRO A 491 17.80 -48.44 -31.62
CA PRO A 491 17.97 -47.18 -32.35
C PRO A 491 16.66 -46.39 -32.47
N ILE A 492 16.75 -45.07 -32.36
CA ILE A 492 15.60 -44.17 -32.52
C ILE A 492 15.45 -43.78 -33.99
N VAL A 493 14.47 -44.37 -34.66
CA VAL A 493 14.16 -44.07 -36.08
C VAL A 493 13.25 -42.83 -36.21
N ARG A 494 13.75 -41.74 -36.80
CA ARG A 494 12.97 -40.51 -37.06
C ARG A 494 11.67 -40.79 -37.82
N GLY A 495 10.58 -40.18 -37.39
CA GLY A 495 9.23 -40.32 -37.95
C GLY A 495 8.52 -41.61 -37.53
N ARG A 496 9.21 -42.56 -36.90
CA ARG A 496 8.59 -43.79 -36.41
C ARG A 496 7.77 -43.53 -35.15
N GLU A 497 6.64 -44.21 -35.08
CA GLU A 497 5.77 -44.25 -33.91
C GLU A 497 6.39 -45.09 -32.79
N TYR A 498 6.39 -44.54 -31.58
CA TYR A 498 6.81 -45.20 -30.35
C TYR A 498 5.83 -44.89 -29.23
N TYR A 499 5.78 -45.78 -28.24
CA TYR A 499 4.95 -45.65 -27.06
C TYR A 499 5.86 -45.59 -25.83
N PHE A 500 5.59 -44.66 -24.93
CA PHE A 500 6.41 -44.44 -23.73
C PHE A 500 5.59 -44.68 -22.48
N LYS A 501 6.12 -45.48 -21.57
CA LYS A 501 5.46 -45.81 -20.30
C LYS A 501 5.33 -44.54 -19.46
N VAL A 502 4.14 -44.30 -18.95
CA VAL A 502 3.85 -43.23 -17.99
C VAL A 502 4.20 -43.77 -16.61
N GLU A 503 5.21 -43.15 -16.00
CA GLU A 503 5.84 -43.68 -14.79
C GLU A 503 5.95 -42.59 -13.71
N PRO A 504 5.96 -42.97 -12.41
CA PRO A 504 6.16 -42.04 -11.33
C PRO A 504 7.42 -41.19 -11.50
N ILE A 505 7.30 -39.89 -11.26
CA ILE A 505 8.42 -38.95 -11.35
C ILE A 505 9.18 -39.00 -10.03
N ARG A 506 10.49 -39.22 -10.13
CA ARG A 506 11.41 -39.11 -9.00
C ARG A 506 11.97 -37.70 -8.93
N TRP A 507 11.84 -37.08 -7.77
CA TRP A 507 12.25 -35.71 -7.50
C TRP A 507 13.36 -35.70 -6.45
N LYS A 508 14.56 -35.25 -6.82
CA LYS A 508 15.68 -35.07 -5.91
C LYS A 508 15.38 -33.92 -4.96
N ILE A 509 15.53 -34.14 -3.66
CA ILE A 509 15.39 -33.12 -2.63
C ILE A 509 16.62 -32.21 -2.66
N LEU A 510 16.38 -30.91 -2.81
CA LEU A 510 17.43 -29.88 -2.79
C LEU A 510 17.51 -29.19 -1.42
N LYS A 511 16.35 -28.89 -0.82
CA LYS A 511 16.28 -28.16 0.45
C LYS A 511 14.98 -28.46 1.18
N GLU A 512 15.03 -28.47 2.51
CA GLU A 512 13.83 -28.52 3.36
C GLU A 512 13.88 -27.40 4.38
N GLU A 513 12.86 -26.55 4.36
CA GLU A 513 12.75 -25.42 5.28
C GLU A 513 11.30 -24.96 5.37
N GLY A 514 10.88 -24.53 6.57
CA GLY A 514 9.58 -23.87 6.76
C GLY A 514 8.36 -24.71 6.35
N GLY A 515 8.41 -26.03 6.56
CA GLY A 515 7.32 -26.94 6.19
C GLY A 515 7.19 -27.18 4.68
N ARG A 516 8.23 -26.87 3.90
CA ARG A 516 8.28 -27.11 2.45
C ARG A 516 9.52 -27.88 2.05
N ILE A 517 9.40 -28.65 0.98
CA ILE A 517 10.48 -29.42 0.35
C ILE A 517 10.72 -28.85 -1.04
N TYR A 518 11.88 -28.25 -1.27
CA TYR A 518 12.30 -27.83 -2.59
C TYR A 518 12.88 -29.04 -3.33
N VAL A 519 12.32 -29.36 -4.49
CA VAL A 519 12.72 -30.52 -5.27
C VAL A 519 12.95 -30.19 -6.73
N ILE A 520 13.79 -30.99 -7.40
CA ILE A 520 14.01 -30.98 -8.85
C ILE A 520 13.85 -32.39 -9.40
N SER A 521 13.26 -32.55 -10.58
CA SER A 521 13.17 -33.84 -11.25
C SER A 521 14.56 -34.49 -11.41
N GLU A 522 14.63 -35.80 -11.19
CA GLU A 522 15.87 -36.58 -11.29
C GLU A 522 16.40 -36.55 -12.73
N LYS A 523 15.50 -36.74 -13.69
CA LYS A 523 15.79 -36.82 -15.13
C LYS A 523 15.22 -35.62 -15.88
N ILE A 524 15.76 -35.37 -17.05
CA ILE A 524 15.20 -34.46 -18.05
C ILE A 524 13.98 -35.14 -18.67
N LEU A 525 12.79 -34.64 -18.34
CA LEU A 525 11.53 -35.35 -18.58
C LEU A 525 10.97 -35.15 -20.00
N ASP A 526 11.19 -34.00 -20.61
CA ASP A 526 10.67 -33.64 -21.92
C ASP A 526 11.58 -32.59 -22.59
N VAL A 527 11.26 -32.17 -23.82
CA VAL A 527 11.98 -31.16 -24.60
C VAL A 527 11.01 -30.10 -25.12
N LYS A 528 11.32 -28.82 -24.87
CA LYS A 528 10.57 -27.67 -25.40
C LYS A 528 11.49 -26.46 -25.51
N GLN A 529 11.13 -25.57 -26.43
CA GLN A 529 11.71 -24.23 -26.51
C GLN A 529 11.45 -23.47 -25.21
N PHE A 530 12.40 -22.66 -24.76
CA PHE A 530 12.21 -21.74 -23.63
C PHE A 530 11.09 -20.73 -23.95
N ASN A 531 11.11 -20.17 -25.16
CA ASN A 531 10.02 -19.34 -25.68
C ASN A 531 9.95 -19.43 -27.20
N THR A 532 8.75 -19.58 -27.76
CA THR A 532 8.54 -19.70 -29.22
C THR A 532 8.91 -18.42 -29.96
N ASN A 533 8.72 -17.26 -29.32
CA ASN A 533 9.10 -15.95 -29.87
C ASN A 533 10.58 -15.60 -29.67
N ALA A 534 11.41 -16.60 -29.33
CA ALA A 534 12.86 -16.48 -29.19
C ALA A 534 13.31 -15.38 -28.22
N ASN A 535 12.53 -15.08 -27.17
CA ASN A 535 12.96 -14.21 -26.08
C ASN A 535 13.19 -14.98 -24.77
N ASN A 536 13.99 -14.43 -23.86
CA ASN A 536 14.36 -15.08 -22.60
C ASN A 536 13.58 -14.58 -21.37
N ASN A 537 12.43 -13.92 -21.57
CA ASN A 537 11.58 -13.48 -20.48
C ASN A 537 10.78 -14.67 -19.94
N TRP A 538 11.03 -15.05 -18.67
CA TRP A 538 10.34 -16.14 -18.00
C TRP A 538 8.85 -15.88 -17.79
N GLU A 539 8.46 -14.66 -17.41
CA GLU A 539 7.04 -14.30 -17.20
C GLU A 539 6.20 -14.58 -18.44
N LYS A 540 6.77 -14.28 -19.62
CA LYS A 540 6.15 -14.43 -20.95
C LYS A 540 6.57 -15.71 -21.67
N SER A 541 7.18 -16.65 -20.96
CA SER A 541 7.67 -17.91 -21.54
C SER A 541 6.51 -18.86 -21.84
N THR A 542 6.43 -19.36 -23.07
CA THR A 542 5.50 -20.44 -23.44
C THR A 542 5.83 -21.75 -22.72
N LEU A 543 7.09 -21.96 -22.30
CA LEU A 543 7.48 -23.08 -21.45
C LEU A 543 6.92 -22.93 -20.03
N ARG A 544 6.99 -21.74 -19.42
CA ARG A 544 6.38 -21.45 -18.12
C ARG A 544 4.87 -21.71 -18.15
N GLU A 545 4.19 -21.24 -19.20
CA GLU A 545 2.77 -21.46 -19.41
C GLU A 545 2.45 -22.96 -19.51
N TRP A 546 3.22 -23.71 -20.30
CA TRP A 546 3.04 -25.15 -20.41
C TRP A 546 3.29 -25.89 -19.07
N LEU A 547 4.30 -25.49 -18.31
CA LEU A 547 4.63 -26.09 -17.01
C LEU A 547 3.50 -25.93 -16.00
N ASN A 548 2.91 -24.73 -15.91
CA ASN A 548 1.85 -24.41 -14.94
C ASN A 548 0.44 -24.78 -15.40
N ASN A 549 0.28 -25.17 -16.67
CA ASN A 549 -0.97 -25.67 -17.22
C ASN A 549 -0.85 -27.14 -17.61
N THR A 550 -0.49 -27.42 -18.86
CA THR A 550 -0.53 -28.77 -19.43
C THR A 550 0.28 -29.79 -18.63
N PHE A 551 1.53 -29.46 -18.25
CA PHE A 551 2.34 -30.39 -17.44
C PHE A 551 1.73 -30.58 -16.05
N TYR A 552 1.38 -29.49 -15.36
CA TYR A 552 0.79 -29.52 -14.02
C TYR A 552 -0.47 -30.40 -13.93
N TYR A 553 -1.40 -30.29 -14.89
CA TYR A 553 -2.63 -31.08 -14.88
C TYR A 553 -2.46 -32.51 -15.42
N ASN A 554 -1.48 -32.76 -16.30
CA ASN A 554 -1.23 -34.09 -16.84
C ASN A 554 -0.38 -34.94 -15.91
N ALA A 555 0.58 -34.33 -15.20
CA ALA A 555 1.54 -35.04 -14.37
C ALA A 555 1.04 -35.30 -12.95
N PHE A 556 0.16 -34.45 -12.41
CA PHE A 556 -0.28 -34.54 -11.01
C PHE A 556 -1.79 -34.71 -10.89
N THR A 557 -2.23 -35.60 -10.01
CA THR A 557 -3.64 -35.77 -9.61
C THR A 557 -4.17 -34.57 -8.83
N ALA A 558 -5.48 -34.49 -8.63
CA ALA A 558 -6.09 -33.40 -7.85
C ALA A 558 -5.55 -33.33 -6.40
N ASN A 559 -5.34 -34.47 -5.76
CA ASN A 559 -4.78 -34.54 -4.40
C ASN A 559 -3.30 -34.14 -4.37
N GLU A 560 -2.52 -34.55 -5.37
CA GLU A 560 -1.11 -34.14 -5.49
C GLU A 560 -0.96 -32.64 -5.67
N ARG A 561 -1.81 -32.03 -6.49
CA ARG A 561 -1.81 -30.57 -6.73
C ARG A 561 -2.06 -29.75 -5.46
N ILE A 562 -2.77 -30.29 -4.47
CA ILE A 562 -2.95 -29.63 -3.15
C ILE A 562 -1.59 -29.46 -2.44
N ALA A 563 -0.68 -30.42 -2.61
CA ALA A 563 0.64 -30.40 -1.99
C ALA A 563 1.65 -29.52 -2.74
N ILE A 564 1.37 -29.11 -3.97
CA ILE A 564 2.26 -28.23 -4.73
C ILE A 564 2.02 -26.78 -4.28
N ALA A 565 3.07 -26.11 -3.82
CA ALA A 565 2.98 -24.75 -3.33
C ALA A 565 3.12 -23.75 -4.49
N GLU A 566 2.10 -22.90 -4.68
CA GLU A 566 2.28 -21.68 -5.47
C GLU A 566 3.38 -20.84 -4.81
N THR A 567 4.41 -20.54 -5.58
CA THR A 567 5.63 -19.91 -5.10
C THR A 567 5.83 -18.59 -5.83
N GLN A 568 6.03 -17.52 -5.07
CA GLN A 568 6.49 -16.26 -5.62
C GLN A 568 7.99 -16.37 -5.90
N LEU A 569 8.37 -16.32 -7.18
CA LEU A 569 9.75 -16.45 -7.64
C LEU A 569 10.27 -15.10 -8.12
N GLU A 570 11.50 -14.77 -7.71
CA GLU A 570 12.23 -13.62 -8.24
C GLU A 570 13.00 -14.02 -9.49
N ASN A 571 12.72 -13.35 -10.60
CA ASN A 571 13.39 -13.58 -11.88
C ASN A 571 14.27 -12.37 -12.20
N ARG A 572 15.57 -12.62 -12.27
CA ARG A 572 16.56 -11.59 -12.60
C ARG A 572 16.77 -11.51 -14.11
N TYR A 573 16.66 -10.28 -14.62
CA TYR A 573 17.07 -9.93 -15.97
C TYR A 573 18.36 -9.13 -15.91
N VAL A 574 19.47 -9.83 -16.17
CA VAL A 574 20.82 -9.37 -15.86
C VAL A 574 21.22 -8.12 -16.68
N LEU A 575 20.74 -7.96 -17.92
CA LEU A 575 21.11 -6.81 -18.78
C LEU A 575 20.64 -5.46 -18.21
N LEU A 576 19.42 -5.39 -17.69
CA LEU A 576 18.81 -4.13 -17.22
C LEU A 576 18.83 -3.99 -15.70
N ASP A 577 19.49 -4.93 -15.01
CA ASP A 577 19.42 -5.11 -13.55
C ASP A 577 17.98 -5.06 -13.01
N LEU A 578 17.05 -5.63 -13.79
CA LEU A 578 15.64 -5.68 -13.45
C LEU A 578 15.33 -6.98 -12.73
N THR A 579 14.57 -6.89 -11.65
CA THR A 579 13.99 -8.04 -10.98
C THR A 579 12.47 -7.94 -11.08
N TYR A 580 11.83 -9.01 -11.53
CA TYR A 580 10.37 -9.11 -11.57
C TYR A 580 9.92 -10.42 -10.94
N GLN A 581 8.65 -10.48 -10.55
CA GLN A 581 8.10 -11.60 -9.79
C GLN A 581 7.11 -12.39 -10.63
N THR A 582 7.18 -13.72 -10.53
CA THR A 582 6.14 -14.63 -11.05
C THR A 582 5.56 -15.44 -9.89
N ARG A 583 4.34 -15.97 -10.08
CA ARG A 583 3.76 -16.98 -9.20
C ARG A 583 3.61 -18.27 -9.97
N ASP A 584 4.33 -19.29 -9.53
CA ASP A 584 4.49 -20.56 -10.24
C ASP A 584 4.30 -21.73 -9.27
N CYS A 585 3.57 -22.76 -9.71
CA CYS A 585 3.49 -24.05 -9.02
C CYS A 585 4.63 -24.97 -9.47
N ILE A 586 4.92 -24.98 -10.79
CA ILE A 586 6.04 -25.71 -11.39
C ILE A 586 6.91 -24.71 -12.15
N PHE A 587 8.21 -24.80 -11.98
CA PHE A 587 9.17 -23.87 -12.59
C PHE A 587 10.47 -24.58 -12.98
N LEU A 588 11.40 -23.83 -13.58
CA LEU A 588 12.78 -24.29 -13.77
C LEU A 588 13.67 -23.71 -12.67
N PRO A 589 14.73 -24.42 -12.24
CA PRO A 589 15.69 -23.84 -11.32
C PRO A 589 16.32 -22.57 -11.87
N SER A 590 16.70 -21.66 -10.98
CA SER A 590 17.51 -20.49 -11.34
C SER A 590 18.99 -20.86 -11.47
N TYR A 591 19.79 -19.92 -11.97
CA TYR A 591 21.25 -20.01 -11.91
C TYR A 591 21.73 -20.16 -10.48
N GLU A 592 21.20 -19.33 -9.58
CA GLU A 592 21.54 -19.31 -8.16
C GLU A 592 21.22 -20.66 -7.52
N ASP A 593 20.11 -21.31 -7.90
CA ASP A 593 19.78 -22.66 -7.44
C ASP A 593 20.84 -23.68 -7.86
N MET A 594 21.40 -23.56 -9.07
CA MET A 594 22.36 -24.49 -9.66
C MET A 594 23.80 -24.28 -9.18
N ILE A 595 24.12 -23.14 -8.57
CA ILE A 595 25.44 -22.85 -7.99
C ILE A 595 25.43 -22.79 -6.45
N ASN A 596 24.42 -23.43 -5.82
CA ASN A 596 24.24 -23.39 -4.38
C ASN A 596 24.71 -24.70 -3.69
N PRO A 597 25.77 -24.65 -2.86
CA PRO A 597 26.20 -25.79 -2.03
C PRO A 597 25.14 -26.33 -1.08
N GLY A 598 24.23 -25.49 -0.61
CA GLY A 598 23.09 -25.91 0.21
C GLY A 598 22.11 -26.83 -0.53
N HIS A 599 22.12 -26.81 -1.87
CA HIS A 599 21.34 -27.72 -2.72
C HIS A 599 22.15 -28.95 -3.19
N GLY A 600 23.39 -29.09 -2.71
CA GLY A 600 24.31 -30.14 -3.13
C GLY A 600 24.97 -29.89 -4.49
N PHE A 601 25.10 -28.63 -4.91
CA PHE A 601 25.84 -28.23 -6.13
C PHE A 601 27.09 -27.40 -5.80
N GLU A 602 28.04 -27.36 -6.71
CA GLU A 602 29.28 -26.58 -6.54
C GLU A 602 28.99 -25.08 -6.61
N ALA A 603 29.74 -24.27 -5.85
CA ALA A 603 29.64 -22.80 -5.81
C ALA A 603 30.20 -22.08 -7.05
N ASN A 604 30.23 -22.76 -8.19
CA ASN A 604 30.70 -22.26 -9.48
C ASN A 604 29.86 -22.87 -10.61
N ASP A 605 29.95 -22.28 -11.80
CA ASP A 605 29.20 -22.67 -12.98
C ASP A 605 29.90 -23.68 -13.90
N GLY A 606 31.09 -24.17 -13.55
CA GLY A 606 31.85 -25.12 -14.37
C GLY A 606 31.22 -26.52 -14.48
N PRO A 607 31.89 -27.49 -15.14
CA PRO A 607 31.42 -28.87 -15.22
C PRO A 607 31.17 -29.51 -13.84
N SER A 608 30.06 -30.23 -13.70
CA SER A 608 29.61 -30.83 -12.44
C SER A 608 28.76 -32.09 -12.68
N GLN A 609 29.17 -33.20 -12.07
CA GLN A 609 28.35 -34.42 -12.10
C GLN A 609 27.08 -34.30 -11.26
N ALA A 610 27.06 -33.42 -10.25
CA ALA A 610 25.88 -33.19 -9.42
C ALA A 610 24.77 -32.48 -10.18
N ARG A 611 25.13 -31.56 -11.10
CA ARG A 611 24.19 -30.84 -11.98
C ARG A 611 23.77 -31.66 -13.19
N ALA A 612 24.67 -32.45 -13.78
CA ALA A 612 24.36 -33.22 -14.97
C ALA A 612 23.16 -34.17 -14.78
N ALA A 613 22.30 -34.28 -15.79
CA ALA A 613 21.07 -35.07 -15.70
C ALA A 613 20.83 -35.90 -16.96
N GLU A 614 20.40 -37.14 -16.76
CA GLU A 614 20.03 -38.06 -17.84
C GLU A 614 18.71 -37.65 -18.48
N THR A 615 18.62 -37.84 -19.79
CA THR A 615 17.37 -37.72 -20.55
C THR A 615 16.51 -38.97 -20.40
N THR A 616 15.19 -38.81 -20.33
CA THR A 616 14.26 -39.94 -20.50
C THR A 616 14.28 -40.43 -21.95
N ASP A 617 13.84 -41.66 -22.20
CA ASP A 617 13.69 -42.16 -23.57
C ASP A 617 12.70 -41.29 -24.35
N PHE A 618 11.64 -40.85 -23.67
CA PHE A 618 10.64 -39.93 -24.19
C PHE A 618 11.24 -38.59 -24.64
N ALA A 619 12.06 -37.94 -23.79
CA ALA A 619 12.73 -36.69 -24.14
C ALA A 619 13.67 -36.86 -25.33
N ARG A 620 14.47 -37.95 -25.37
CA ARG A 620 15.35 -38.27 -26.50
C ARG A 620 14.58 -38.47 -27.79
N ALA A 621 13.46 -39.19 -27.73
CA ALA A 621 12.59 -39.43 -28.88
C ALA A 621 12.04 -38.13 -29.47
N LYS A 622 11.81 -37.11 -28.64
CA LYS A 622 11.25 -35.83 -29.05
C LYS A 622 12.29 -34.81 -29.52
N GLY A 623 13.58 -35.15 -29.43
CA GLY A 623 14.67 -34.31 -29.94
C GLY A 623 15.59 -33.72 -28.88
N ALA A 624 15.52 -34.17 -27.62
CA ALA A 624 16.48 -33.73 -26.61
C ALA A 624 17.92 -34.06 -27.03
N TRP A 625 18.80 -33.07 -26.95
CA TRP A 625 20.23 -33.26 -27.13
C TRP A 625 20.78 -34.19 -26.05
N THR A 626 21.60 -35.16 -26.43
CA THR A 626 22.32 -36.01 -25.47
C THR A 626 23.71 -36.37 -25.98
N GLY A 627 24.70 -36.42 -25.09
CA GLY A 627 26.03 -36.89 -25.47
C GLY A 627 26.16 -38.39 -25.32
N LEU A 628 26.50 -39.10 -26.41
CA LEU A 628 26.87 -40.52 -26.33
C LEU A 628 28.06 -40.77 -25.38
N ARG A 629 28.99 -39.81 -25.29
CA ARG A 629 30.13 -39.81 -24.35
C ARG A 629 29.74 -39.41 -22.92
N TYR A 630 28.53 -38.88 -22.72
CA TYR A 630 28.01 -38.41 -21.43
C TYR A 630 26.89 -39.32 -20.90
N ALA A 631 26.89 -40.60 -21.27
CA ALA A 631 25.98 -41.61 -20.71
C ALA A 631 24.49 -41.23 -20.75
N GLY A 632 24.02 -40.62 -21.84
CA GLY A 632 22.60 -40.23 -21.98
C GLY A 632 22.23 -38.88 -21.33
N LYS A 633 23.21 -38.15 -20.79
CA LYS A 633 23.02 -36.81 -20.21
C LYS A 633 22.80 -35.77 -21.31
N GLY A 634 21.88 -34.86 -21.02
CA GLY A 634 21.42 -33.86 -21.98
C GLY A 634 21.44 -32.43 -21.44
N TYR A 635 20.98 -31.51 -22.29
CA TYR A 635 20.88 -30.09 -21.95
C TYR A 635 19.54 -29.80 -21.27
N TYR A 636 19.50 -28.89 -20.31
CA TYR A 636 18.24 -28.40 -19.75
C TYR A 636 18.23 -26.91 -19.43
N TRP A 637 17.06 -26.30 -19.57
CA TRP A 637 16.85 -24.87 -19.36
C TRP A 637 16.89 -24.45 -17.89
N LEU A 638 17.33 -23.21 -17.64
CA LEU A 638 17.16 -22.48 -16.38
C LEU A 638 16.27 -21.25 -16.61
N ARG A 639 15.55 -20.80 -15.57
CA ARG A 639 14.66 -19.62 -15.68
C ARG A 639 15.37 -18.27 -15.63
N THR A 640 16.63 -18.22 -15.17
CA THR A 640 17.37 -16.96 -15.06
C THR A 640 17.75 -16.43 -16.45
N GLY A 641 17.36 -15.19 -16.74
CA GLY A 641 17.69 -14.51 -18.00
C GLY A 641 19.17 -14.13 -18.10
N ILE A 642 19.60 -13.71 -19.30
CA ILE A 642 20.98 -13.27 -19.58
C ILE A 642 21.01 -11.95 -20.34
N PHE A 643 22.21 -11.47 -20.65
CA PHE A 643 22.49 -10.15 -21.23
C PHE A 643 21.81 -9.88 -22.57
N ASN A 644 21.51 -10.89 -23.40
CA ASN A 644 20.80 -10.67 -24.65
C ASN A 644 19.30 -10.98 -24.47
N ASN A 645 18.46 -10.46 -25.35
CA ASN A 645 17.03 -10.75 -25.31
C ASN A 645 16.68 -12.14 -25.84
N SER A 646 17.59 -12.79 -26.59
CA SER A 646 17.26 -13.97 -27.42
C SER A 646 17.81 -15.30 -26.93
N SER A 647 18.58 -15.32 -25.85
CA SER A 647 19.16 -16.54 -25.30
C SER A 647 18.80 -16.71 -23.83
N ALA A 648 18.62 -17.95 -23.39
CA ALA A 648 18.40 -18.33 -22.00
C ALA A 648 19.58 -19.16 -21.47
N ARG A 649 19.67 -19.31 -20.15
CA ARG A 649 20.69 -20.17 -19.51
C ARG A 649 20.34 -21.63 -19.68
N VAL A 650 21.37 -22.44 -19.88
CA VAL A 650 21.27 -23.89 -20.05
C VAL A 650 22.34 -24.56 -19.21
N VAL A 651 22.01 -25.70 -18.62
CA VAL A 651 23.00 -26.64 -18.08
C VAL A 651 23.31 -27.66 -19.15
N PHE A 652 24.59 -27.80 -19.50
CA PHE A 652 25.06 -28.80 -20.46
C PHE A 652 25.19 -30.20 -19.83
N ALA A 653 25.42 -31.20 -20.67
CA ALA A 653 25.46 -32.61 -20.24
C ALA A 653 26.63 -32.98 -19.33
N ASP A 654 27.67 -32.15 -19.28
CA ASP A 654 28.76 -32.23 -18.32
C ASP A 654 28.47 -31.47 -17.01
N GLY A 655 27.31 -30.81 -16.92
CA GLY A 655 26.85 -30.01 -15.79
C GLY A 655 27.30 -28.54 -15.80
N ASN A 656 28.01 -28.08 -16.85
CA ASN A 656 28.42 -26.69 -16.99
C ASN A 656 27.19 -25.78 -17.21
N VAL A 657 27.11 -24.64 -16.53
CA VAL A 657 26.03 -23.66 -16.69
C VAL A 657 26.45 -22.59 -17.70
N TYR A 658 25.82 -22.61 -18.88
CA TYR A 658 26.20 -21.80 -20.02
C TYR A 658 25.27 -20.59 -20.24
N ASN A 659 25.88 -19.44 -20.57
CA ASN A 659 25.21 -18.15 -20.78
C ASN A 659 25.13 -17.83 -22.28
N GLY A 660 24.22 -18.43 -23.05
CA GLY A 660 24.11 -18.06 -24.47
C GLY A 660 23.25 -18.91 -25.40
N TYR A 661 22.43 -19.83 -24.89
CA TYR A 661 21.68 -20.75 -25.76
C TYR A 661 20.38 -20.11 -26.27
N HIS A 662 20.13 -20.11 -27.59
CA HIS A 662 18.98 -19.43 -28.19
C HIS A 662 17.65 -19.95 -27.61
N ALA A 663 16.80 -19.04 -27.12
CA ALA A 663 15.59 -19.39 -26.37
C ALA A 663 14.55 -20.18 -27.19
N ASN A 664 14.64 -20.17 -28.52
CA ASN A 664 13.81 -20.96 -29.41
C ASN A 664 14.46 -22.27 -29.87
N ASN A 665 15.57 -22.71 -29.26
CA ASN A 665 16.15 -24.01 -29.58
C ASN A 665 15.22 -25.14 -29.13
N GLN A 666 15.04 -26.14 -30.01
CA GLN A 666 14.07 -27.22 -29.86
C GLN A 666 14.65 -28.50 -29.25
N ASP A 667 15.95 -28.50 -28.96
CA ASP A 667 16.73 -29.66 -28.50
C ASP A 667 17.06 -29.62 -27.00
N THR A 668 16.66 -28.55 -26.30
CA THR A 668 16.95 -28.39 -24.89
C THR A 668 15.82 -28.90 -24.02
N GLY A 669 16.18 -29.74 -23.07
CA GLY A 669 15.27 -30.45 -22.21
C GLY A 669 14.71 -29.64 -21.06
N ILE A 670 13.74 -30.24 -20.38
CA ILE A 670 13.05 -29.68 -19.23
C ILE A 670 13.35 -30.53 -18.01
N ARG A 671 13.95 -29.90 -17.01
CA ARG A 671 14.17 -30.47 -15.68
C ARG A 671 13.38 -29.63 -14.68
N PRO A 672 12.06 -29.88 -14.53
CA PRO A 672 11.22 -29.06 -13.67
C PRO A 672 11.62 -29.17 -12.19
N ALA A 673 11.28 -28.12 -11.44
CA ALA A 673 11.43 -27.98 -10.01
C ALA A 673 10.14 -27.41 -9.39
N MET A 674 9.92 -27.66 -8.09
CA MET A 674 8.75 -27.19 -7.35
C MET A 674 8.98 -27.21 -5.84
N TYR A 675 8.13 -26.49 -5.11
CA TYR A 675 8.02 -26.64 -3.66
C TYR A 675 6.82 -27.52 -3.30
N ILE A 676 7.05 -28.54 -2.49
CA ILE A 676 6.02 -29.44 -1.96
C ILE A 676 5.75 -29.09 -0.50
N LYS A 677 4.49 -29.00 -0.09
CA LYS A 677 4.06 -28.81 1.31
C LYS A 677 4.29 -30.10 2.10
N ALA A 678 4.93 -29.98 3.26
CA ALA A 678 5.26 -31.10 4.16
C ALA A 678 4.49 -31.06 5.49
N SER A 679 3.72 -30.01 5.75
CA SER A 679 2.89 -29.84 6.95
C SER A 679 1.83 -28.78 6.73
#